data_AF-A0A958L2X9-F1
#
_entry.id   AF-A0A958L2X9-F1
#
_cell.length_a   1.000
_cell.length_b   1.000
_cell.length_c   1.000
_cell.angle_alpha   90.00
_cell.angle_beta   90.00
_cell.angle_gamma   90.00
#
_symmetry.space_group_name_H-M   'P 1'
#
loop_
_entity.id
_entity.type
_entity.pdbx_description
1 polymer ?
#
loop_
_entity_poly.entity_id
_entity_poly.type
_entity_poly.pdbx_seq_one_letter_code
_entity_poly.pdbx_strand_id
1 'polypeptide(L)'
;MVLFKLLFQVLVLGVALQIVSSVEYATAEGTTLFGVIHNSETETTVVNCRNLSRKKGKIRVRFFDLHGNVVGRRAMRLKKGRTQVRLPKKLRTQNPLSLTFEIRIPERIHVPSCMSTLVVKQTEELSEDTNFPTIIELPIFQDSPALPESEDSPDATDGTLIEVDCRPADLNRDGHVSILDYLLALESFLAGGPVTSTELEFIHSCFGTSFETINQPPQVSAGDDQSLALPSNTLTLYGIVTDDGFPQGSVAIAWSQIGGPGGAQLMNSNFPVTRVTFSQSGTYTFLLHATDGELSAEDEVTVSVTEPPGSGIPVLVPGPGFQEVTTQPPVQGNPTDIGYDAKAIARWDVVPYQTFHGEFQIGVVAFHIAGIDRVEFSVEGGPWLPARALRLNPRTNVWEYFVALDSEVFSDGPIEVRAIAYPRAGIPRVLEGPPPLSAESDNGENSMFLFADSGEPIISMEVYVSPQGSDILGDGTRARPFRTIMQGSRFISATQGTADGGIIYLEEGDYPWGPESWPTPTTVDRWLTIKPAPGVHQSQVRITSNESGIKTKLVHLQDVTVTQTGKLTTSNNGLGTQPMGGAWLWIDHVSFTGDETRTLWPTGGWSGQFITDCWYDQTKRAAESSALVRNTIMTNIGEQATSDSKLVVNSQVHEINSARNRGVYHPDVHMFRSGVVHENVILMNYQAYDGDSPGGAQGIFIKQPQLVKDVAIVNTFMESGNNRIQNERTENLLVWNSTFVGGSWIWGELENTDLTLSGIDFRNSIITNQAASFTRTQAQVLLDPDWYHSNHFISGIALGSDLSLGNLLFMNEASNDFRPVADSVAAFRSSPTVPFDANGQLRGTISALGAFISEGEE
;
A
#
# COMPACT_ATOMS: atom_id res chain seq x y z
N MET A 1 3.00 41.61 17.44
CA MET A 1 2.75 42.23 18.76
C MET A 1 1.27 42.49 19.05
N VAL A 2 0.43 42.82 18.05
CA VAL A 2 -1.03 42.90 18.18
C VAL A 2 -1.68 41.49 18.25
N LEU A 3 -1.21 40.54 17.43
CA LEU A 3 -1.66 39.14 17.44
C LEU A 3 -1.41 38.41 18.78
N PHE A 4 -0.32 38.77 19.47
CA PHE A 4 0.03 38.22 20.80
C PHE A 4 -0.81 38.82 21.93
N LYS A 5 -1.36 40.04 21.74
CA LYS A 5 -2.30 40.69 22.67
C LYS A 5 -3.72 40.13 22.52
N LEU A 6 -4.14 39.76 21.31
CA LEU A 6 -5.41 39.09 21.06
C LEU A 6 -5.43 37.65 21.59
N LEU A 7 -4.37 36.87 21.33
CA LEU A 7 -4.24 35.49 21.86
C LEU A 7 -4.28 35.45 23.40
N PHE A 8 -3.74 36.47 24.07
CA PHE A 8 -3.72 36.55 25.54
C PHE A 8 -5.09 36.94 26.14
N GLN A 9 -5.95 37.65 25.41
CA GLN A 9 -7.31 37.97 25.84
C GLN A 9 -8.28 36.81 25.61
N VAL A 10 -8.11 36.05 24.52
CA VAL A 10 -8.91 34.85 24.20
C VAL A 10 -8.62 33.70 25.18
N LEU A 11 -7.35 33.51 25.60
CA LEU A 11 -6.98 32.45 26.53
C LEU A 11 -7.55 32.63 27.95
N VAL A 12 -7.90 33.87 28.35
CA VAL A 12 -8.38 34.18 29.70
C VAL A 12 -9.89 33.97 29.85
N LEU A 13 -10.68 34.12 28.77
CA LEU A 13 -12.13 33.91 28.83
C LEU A 13 -12.57 32.47 28.52
N GLY A 14 -11.75 31.66 27.84
CA GLY A 14 -12.12 30.28 27.47
C GLY A 14 -12.03 29.22 28.57
N VAL A 15 -11.55 29.53 29.79
CA VAL A 15 -11.26 28.49 30.82
C VAL A 15 -12.35 28.37 31.90
N ALA A 16 -13.57 28.81 31.64
CA ALA A 16 -14.68 28.64 32.59
C ALA A 16 -15.91 28.01 31.94
N LEU A 17 -15.81 26.76 31.45
CA LEU A 17 -16.76 25.67 31.72
C LEU A 17 -16.37 24.37 30.98
N GLN A 18 -15.76 23.41 31.67
CA GLN A 18 -15.93 21.98 31.38
C GLN A 18 -15.69 21.17 32.67
N ILE A 19 -16.69 20.38 33.07
CA ILE A 19 -16.59 19.28 34.06
C ILE A 19 -16.33 18.02 33.19
N VAL A 20 -15.42 17.07 33.41
CA VAL A 20 -15.20 16.17 34.56
C VAL A 20 -13.82 15.48 34.45
N SER A 21 -13.26 15.14 35.62
CA SER A 21 -12.25 14.11 35.93
C SER A 21 -10.83 14.60 36.22
N SER A 22 -10.30 14.13 37.36
CA SER A 22 -9.01 14.45 37.94
C SER A 22 -7.85 14.00 37.05
N VAL A 23 -6.98 14.93 36.67
CA VAL A 23 -5.68 14.60 36.08
C VAL A 23 -4.56 15.17 36.95
N GLU A 24 -3.75 14.28 37.53
CA GLU A 24 -2.55 14.62 38.27
C GLU A 24 -1.42 15.02 37.30
N TYR A 25 -0.88 16.24 37.41
CA TYR A 25 0.30 16.66 36.63
C TYR A 25 1.53 16.89 37.52
N ALA A 26 2.65 16.27 37.15
CA ALA A 26 3.96 16.54 37.72
C ALA A 26 4.55 17.81 37.08
N THR A 27 4.96 18.78 37.89
CA THR A 27 5.59 20.04 37.42
C THR A 27 7.11 19.86 37.22
N ALA A 28 7.62 20.19 36.04
CA ALA A 28 9.06 20.22 35.73
C ALA A 28 9.70 21.59 36.08
N GLU A 29 11.03 21.60 36.19
CA GLU A 29 11.84 22.78 36.53
C GLU A 29 11.64 23.94 35.53
N GLY A 30 11.52 25.19 36.01
CA GLY A 30 11.36 26.39 35.15
C GLY A 30 9.92 26.88 34.89
N THR A 31 8.91 26.25 35.50
CA THR A 31 7.48 26.55 35.26
C THR A 31 7.08 27.99 35.63
N THR A 32 6.25 28.62 34.78
CA THR A 32 5.62 29.94 35.00
C THR A 32 4.11 29.76 35.22
N LEU A 33 3.57 30.41 36.26
CA LEU A 33 2.14 30.33 36.62
C LEU A 33 1.43 31.66 36.32
N PHE A 34 0.23 31.59 35.74
CA PHE A 34 -0.64 32.74 35.44
C PHE A 34 -1.96 32.65 36.21
N GLY A 35 -2.55 33.80 36.54
CA GLY A 35 -3.88 33.87 37.17
C GLY A 35 -4.50 35.27 37.09
N VAL A 36 -5.82 35.35 37.28
CA VAL A 36 -6.63 36.58 37.16
C VAL A 36 -7.32 36.88 38.49
N ILE A 37 -7.43 38.17 38.85
CA ILE A 37 -8.12 38.65 40.06
C ILE A 37 -9.29 39.55 39.64
N HIS A 38 -10.51 39.22 40.08
CA HIS A 38 -11.73 40.01 39.81
C HIS A 38 -12.31 40.58 41.12
N ASN A 39 -12.37 41.92 41.18
CA ASN A 39 -13.26 42.73 42.03
C ASN A 39 -13.46 42.32 43.52
N SER A 40 -12.62 42.82 44.44
CA SER A 40 -13.04 43.40 45.75
C SER A 40 -11.83 43.92 46.56
N GLU A 41 -12.07 44.89 47.45
CA GLU A 41 -11.05 45.70 48.16
C GLU A 41 -10.08 44.93 49.10
N THR A 42 -10.23 43.60 49.28
CA THR A 42 -9.49 42.86 50.31
C THR A 42 -8.84 41.53 49.91
N GLU A 43 -8.81 41.16 48.63
CA GLU A 43 -8.39 39.79 48.28
C GLU A 43 -6.90 39.48 48.48
N THR A 44 -6.65 38.26 48.95
CA THR A 44 -5.33 37.69 49.20
C THR A 44 -5.22 36.37 48.44
N THR A 45 -4.39 36.32 47.41
CA THR A 45 -4.11 35.08 46.66
C THR A 45 -3.24 34.15 47.51
N VAL A 46 -3.67 32.90 47.73
CA VAL A 46 -2.90 31.92 48.50
C VAL A 46 -2.22 30.94 47.55
N VAL A 47 -0.90 30.92 47.53
CA VAL A 47 -0.12 29.86 46.84
C VAL A 47 0.23 28.79 47.87
N ASN A 48 -0.29 27.58 47.70
CA ASN A 48 -0.08 26.48 48.64
C ASN A 48 1.02 25.55 48.11
N CYS A 49 2.22 25.61 48.71
CA CYS A 49 3.35 24.78 48.32
C CYS A 49 3.62 23.72 49.39
N ARG A 50 2.90 22.60 49.33
CA ARG A 50 2.98 21.53 50.37
C ARG A 50 4.32 20.77 50.35
N ASN A 51 4.96 20.61 49.19
CA ASN A 51 6.16 19.79 49.02
C ASN A 51 7.42 20.58 48.60
N LEU A 52 7.65 21.74 49.22
CA LEU A 52 8.94 22.44 49.06
C LEU A 52 10.08 21.65 49.73
N SER A 53 11.06 21.23 48.92
CA SER A 53 12.37 20.80 49.45
C SER A 53 13.00 21.95 50.25
N ARG A 54 13.79 21.64 51.29
CA ARG A 54 14.18 22.56 52.39
C ARG A 54 14.93 23.88 52.01
N LYS A 55 15.11 24.21 50.73
CA LYS A 55 15.80 25.44 50.30
C LYS A 55 14.84 26.64 50.20
N LYS A 56 15.17 27.72 50.92
CA LYS A 56 14.45 29.00 50.91
C LYS A 56 14.61 29.69 49.54
N GLY A 57 13.56 29.69 48.73
CA GLY A 57 13.53 30.35 47.42
C GLY A 57 12.91 31.75 47.44
N LYS A 58 13.38 32.66 46.57
CA LYS A 58 12.70 33.93 46.27
C LYS A 58 11.92 33.79 44.96
N ILE A 59 10.63 34.11 44.97
CA ILE A 59 9.79 34.24 43.77
C ILE A 59 9.64 35.71 43.39
N ARG A 60 9.47 35.98 42.10
CA ARG A 60 9.08 37.29 41.58
C ARG A 60 7.68 37.19 41.00
N VAL A 61 6.83 38.13 41.39
CA VAL A 61 5.46 38.29 40.90
C VAL A 61 5.38 39.58 40.11
N ARG A 62 4.82 39.53 38.91
CA ARG A 62 4.46 40.72 38.11
C ARG A 62 2.94 40.81 38.01
N PHE A 63 2.42 42.02 37.99
CA PHE A 63 1.00 42.33 37.82
C PHE A 63 0.83 43.13 36.53
N PHE A 64 -0.20 42.82 35.76
CA PHE A 64 -0.51 43.39 34.46
C PHE A 64 -1.92 43.98 34.45
N ASP A 65 -2.10 45.10 33.75
CA ASP A 65 -3.43 45.64 33.43
C ASP A 65 -4.08 44.88 32.25
N LEU A 66 -5.33 45.23 31.93
CA LEU A 66 -6.10 44.65 30.82
C LEU A 66 -5.45 44.86 29.44
N HIS A 67 -4.48 45.76 29.33
CA HIS A 67 -3.76 46.06 28.09
C HIS A 67 -2.39 45.35 28.01
N GLY A 68 -2.07 44.52 29.02
CA GLY A 68 -0.84 43.74 29.10
C GLY A 68 0.37 44.53 29.63
N ASN A 69 0.17 45.74 30.18
CA ASN A 69 1.27 46.55 30.71
C ASN A 69 1.58 46.16 32.15
N VAL A 70 2.87 46.13 32.53
CA VAL A 70 3.28 45.81 33.91
C VAL A 70 2.95 46.96 34.86
N VAL A 71 1.91 46.79 35.67
CA VAL A 71 1.45 47.77 36.66
C VAL A 71 2.03 47.55 38.07
N GLY A 72 2.71 46.42 38.31
CA GLY A 72 3.37 46.17 39.59
C GLY A 72 4.35 45.00 39.57
N ARG A 73 5.36 45.05 40.45
CA ARG A 73 6.31 43.94 40.67
C ARG A 73 6.52 43.70 42.16
N ARG A 74 6.63 42.44 42.58
CA ARG A 74 6.88 42.07 43.98
C ARG A 74 7.80 40.85 44.08
N ALA A 75 8.87 40.95 44.86
CA ALA A 75 9.71 39.81 45.22
C ALA A 75 9.30 39.27 46.59
N MET A 76 9.13 37.97 46.72
CA MET A 76 8.71 37.33 47.97
C MET A 76 9.52 36.07 48.26
N ARG A 77 9.62 35.68 49.53
CA ARG A 77 10.23 34.39 49.92
C ARG A 77 9.14 33.33 50.03
N LEU A 78 9.32 32.21 49.35
CA LEU A 78 8.50 31.01 49.52
C LEU A 78 8.75 30.41 50.90
N LYS A 79 7.68 30.09 51.63
CA LYS A 79 7.72 29.33 52.88
C LYS A 79 7.06 27.96 52.65
N LYS A 80 7.55 26.93 53.36
CA LYS A 80 6.92 25.60 53.35
C LYS A 80 5.47 25.72 53.84
N GLY A 81 4.50 25.27 53.05
CA GLY A 81 3.06 25.44 53.32
C GLY A 81 2.42 26.58 52.53
N ARG A 82 1.45 27.30 53.14
CA ARG A 82 0.70 28.40 52.50
C ARG A 82 1.52 29.70 52.48
N THR A 83 1.78 30.25 51.30
CA THR A 83 2.35 31.58 51.10
C THR A 83 1.28 32.51 50.53
N GLN A 84 0.93 33.57 51.25
CA GLN A 84 -0.05 34.57 50.81
C GLN A 84 0.61 35.67 49.98
N VAL A 85 0.17 35.81 48.73
CA VAL A 85 0.50 36.93 47.84
C VAL A 85 -0.59 38.00 48.04
N ARG A 86 -0.17 39.20 48.42
CA ARG A 86 -1.08 40.34 48.57
C ARG A 86 -0.82 41.36 47.47
N LEU A 87 -1.89 41.97 46.95
CA LEU A 87 -1.79 43.11 46.05
C LEU A 87 -0.99 44.27 46.69
N PRO A 88 -0.06 44.91 45.96
CA PRO A 88 0.62 46.12 46.40
C PRO A 88 -0.39 47.22 46.79
N LYS A 89 -0.14 47.94 47.90
CA LYS A 89 -1.09 48.95 48.43
C LYS A 89 -1.55 50.00 47.41
N LYS A 90 -0.69 50.39 46.45
CA LYS A 90 -1.01 51.38 45.41
C LYS A 90 -2.03 50.88 44.38
N LEU A 91 -2.19 49.57 44.23
CA LEU A 91 -3.12 48.95 43.28
C LEU A 91 -4.47 48.56 43.94
N ARG A 92 -4.67 48.90 45.22
CA ARG A 92 -5.88 48.56 45.98
C ARG A 92 -6.96 49.65 45.98
N THR A 93 -6.64 50.85 45.49
CA THR A 93 -7.48 52.06 45.60
C THR A 93 -7.97 52.57 44.24
N GLN A 94 -7.82 51.78 43.17
CA GLN A 94 -8.39 52.07 41.86
C GLN A 94 -9.54 51.07 41.61
N ASN A 95 -10.75 51.57 41.34
CA ASN A 95 -11.96 50.78 41.07
C ASN A 95 -11.76 49.83 39.85
N PRO A 96 -12.56 48.76 39.72
CA PRO A 96 -12.05 47.41 39.55
C PRO A 96 -11.69 47.10 38.11
N LEU A 97 -10.40 46.84 37.86
CA LEU A 97 -9.92 46.25 36.62
C LEU A 97 -9.43 44.84 36.94
N SER A 98 -9.84 43.88 36.13
CA SER A 98 -9.31 42.52 36.20
C SER A 98 -7.79 42.59 36.04
N LEU A 99 -7.06 42.13 37.05
CA LEU A 99 -5.59 42.16 37.07
C LEU A 99 -5.06 40.75 36.87
N THR A 100 -4.20 40.58 35.87
CA THR A 100 -3.50 39.32 35.62
C THR A 100 -2.15 39.35 36.33
N PHE A 101 -1.71 38.23 36.90
CA PHE A 101 -0.38 38.12 37.50
C PHE A 101 0.41 36.92 37.00
N GLU A 102 1.73 37.08 36.95
CA GLU A 102 2.70 36.06 36.56
C GLU A 102 3.60 35.75 37.75
N ILE A 103 3.77 34.46 38.10
CA ILE A 103 4.73 34.00 39.10
C ILE A 103 5.80 33.15 38.42
N ARG A 104 7.05 33.62 38.48
CA ARG A 104 8.21 32.88 37.97
C ARG A 104 8.95 32.19 39.10
N ILE A 105 9.11 30.87 39.00
CA ILE A 105 9.88 30.06 39.95
C ILE A 105 11.31 29.88 39.41
N PRO A 106 12.37 30.29 40.14
CA PRO A 106 13.74 30.11 39.69
C PRO A 106 14.13 28.64 39.54
N GLU A 107 14.90 28.31 38.49
CA GLU A 107 15.40 26.97 38.13
C GLU A 107 16.11 26.22 39.28
N ARG A 108 16.64 26.91 40.28
CA ARG A 108 17.39 26.28 41.39
C ARG A 108 16.52 25.74 42.54
N ILE A 109 15.19 25.71 42.40
CA ILE A 109 14.26 25.23 43.42
C ILE A 109 13.56 23.97 42.91
N HIS A 110 13.96 22.80 43.43
CA HIS A 110 13.34 21.52 43.11
C HIS A 110 12.05 21.32 43.94
N VAL A 111 10.91 21.12 43.26
CA VAL A 111 9.58 21.02 43.87
C VAL A 111 8.91 19.70 43.45
N PRO A 112 9.24 18.58 44.12
CA PRO A 112 8.65 17.29 43.77
C PRO A 112 7.18 17.31 44.19
N SER A 113 6.27 17.18 43.23
CA SER A 113 4.81 17.18 43.38
C SER A 113 4.25 18.38 44.16
N CYS A 114 4.27 19.55 43.54
CA CYS A 114 3.43 20.65 43.99
C CYS A 114 2.01 20.47 43.44
N MET A 115 1.03 20.10 44.27
CA MET A 115 -0.37 20.40 43.94
C MET A 115 -0.55 21.92 44.03
N SER A 116 -0.55 22.59 42.89
CA SER A 116 -0.87 24.01 42.77
C SER A 116 -2.39 24.18 42.78
N THR A 117 -3.00 24.15 43.96
CA THR A 117 -4.39 24.62 44.09
C THR A 117 -4.36 26.14 44.27
N LEU A 118 -4.77 26.89 43.25
CA LEU A 118 -5.08 28.31 43.39
C LEU A 118 -6.43 28.41 44.11
N VAL A 119 -6.44 28.86 45.36
CA VAL A 119 -7.68 29.09 46.11
C VAL A 119 -7.89 30.59 46.22
N VAL A 120 -8.85 31.11 45.44
CA VAL A 120 -9.40 32.45 45.64
C VAL A 120 -10.48 32.33 46.71
N LYS A 121 -10.33 33.03 47.83
CA LYS A 121 -11.28 32.97 48.94
C LYS A 121 -12.01 34.31 49.02
N GLN A 122 -13.29 34.31 48.69
CA GLN A 122 -14.19 35.42 49.02
C GLN A 122 -14.40 35.40 50.53
N THR A 123 -14.13 36.51 51.22
CA THR A 123 -14.40 36.63 52.66
C THR A 123 -15.75 37.30 52.86
N GLU A 124 -16.80 36.50 53.06
CA GLU A 124 -17.92 36.89 53.91
C GLU A 124 -18.11 35.80 54.97
N GLU A 125 -18.25 36.23 56.22
CA GLU A 125 -18.52 35.36 57.37
C GLU A 125 -19.88 34.68 57.18
N LEU A 126 -19.92 33.34 57.13
CA LEU A 126 -21.09 32.51 57.44
C LEU A 126 -20.65 31.06 57.73
N SER A 127 -21.48 30.37 58.50
CA SER A 127 -21.25 29.27 59.45
C SER A 127 -20.63 27.95 58.96
N GLU A 128 -20.03 27.24 59.92
CA GLU A 128 -19.67 25.81 59.87
C GLU A 128 -20.86 24.94 59.45
N ASP A 129 -20.92 24.58 58.17
CA ASP A 129 -21.34 23.27 57.63
C ASP A 129 -21.74 23.44 56.16
N THR A 130 -20.75 23.29 55.28
CA THR A 130 -20.91 22.82 53.88
C THR A 130 -19.51 22.66 53.30
N ASN A 131 -19.12 21.42 53.04
CA ASN A 131 -17.91 21.07 52.31
C ASN A 131 -18.11 21.36 50.83
N PHE A 132 -17.15 22.08 50.23
CA PHE A 132 -16.65 22.07 48.84
C PHE A 132 -16.35 23.51 48.37
N PRO A 133 -15.08 23.97 48.38
CA PRO A 133 -14.71 25.16 47.63
C PRO A 133 -14.72 24.86 46.12
N THR A 134 -15.25 25.78 45.31
CA THR A 134 -15.11 25.74 43.84
C THR A 134 -13.62 25.79 43.49
N ILE A 135 -13.13 24.75 42.81
CA ILE A 135 -11.75 24.63 42.34
C ILE A 135 -11.75 25.03 40.87
N ILE A 136 -10.97 26.06 40.51
CA ILE A 136 -10.70 26.43 39.11
C ILE A 136 -9.30 25.91 38.79
N GLU A 137 -9.18 24.95 37.86
CA GLU A 137 -7.90 24.45 37.37
C GLU A 137 -7.54 25.13 36.03
N LEU A 138 -6.30 25.58 35.88
CA LEU A 138 -5.77 26.20 34.66
C LEU A 138 -4.61 25.32 34.12
N PRO A 139 -4.48 25.11 32.80
CA PRO A 139 -3.41 24.29 32.23
C PRO A 139 -2.01 24.93 32.38
N ILE A 140 -0.99 24.07 32.48
CA ILE A 140 0.44 24.44 32.55
C ILE A 140 1.04 24.36 31.15
N PHE A 141 1.65 25.45 30.66
CA PHE A 141 2.42 25.43 29.41
C PHE A 141 3.88 25.04 29.69
N GLN A 142 4.34 23.95 29.08
CA GLN A 142 5.78 23.64 28.96
C GLN A 142 6.30 24.24 27.64
N ASP A 143 7.42 24.95 27.77
CA ASP A 143 8.20 25.61 26.73
C ASP A 143 7.57 26.83 26.04
N SER A 144 8.03 28.02 26.46
CA SER A 144 8.05 29.22 25.63
C SER A 144 9.44 29.85 25.72
N PRO A 145 10.11 30.12 24.59
CA PRO A 145 11.42 30.75 24.60
C PRO A 145 11.32 32.21 25.11
N ALA A 146 12.35 32.65 25.81
CA ALA A 146 12.44 33.99 26.38
C ALA A 146 12.37 35.07 25.28
N LEU A 147 11.49 36.07 25.48
CA LEU A 147 11.45 37.28 24.66
C LEU A 147 12.81 38.01 24.69
N PRO A 148 13.41 38.39 23.54
CA PRO A 148 14.55 39.29 23.51
C PRO A 148 14.10 40.74 23.77
N GLU A 149 14.88 41.45 24.60
CA GLU A 149 14.77 42.90 24.77
C GLU A 149 15.30 43.58 23.49
N SER A 150 14.50 44.44 22.86
CA SER A 150 15.01 45.45 21.93
C SER A 150 14.21 46.75 22.02
N GLU A 151 14.96 47.85 22.05
CA GLU A 151 14.57 49.26 22.13
C GLU A 151 14.25 49.84 20.73
N ASP A 152 13.56 50.98 20.72
CA ASP A 152 13.46 52.03 19.67
C ASP A 152 12.48 51.93 18.46
N SER A 153 11.29 52.53 18.69
CA SER A 153 10.56 53.59 17.90
C SER A 153 10.05 53.36 16.44
N PRO A 154 9.23 54.27 15.85
CA PRO A 154 7.88 54.77 16.22
C PRO A 154 6.88 54.68 15.02
N ASP A 155 5.70 55.30 15.18
CA ASP A 155 4.65 55.60 14.17
C ASP A 155 3.63 54.51 13.79
N ALA A 156 2.46 54.61 14.41
CA ALA A 156 1.16 54.57 13.71
C ALA A 156 0.12 55.34 14.54
N THR A 157 -0.13 56.58 14.14
CA THR A 157 -1.34 57.36 14.47
C THR A 157 -2.55 56.72 13.81
N ASP A 158 -3.58 56.37 14.58
CA ASP A 158 -4.87 57.07 14.64
C ASP A 158 -5.89 56.13 15.30
N GLY A 159 -6.53 56.59 16.37
CA GLY A 159 -7.42 55.77 17.21
C GLY A 159 -8.38 56.68 17.94
N THR A 160 -9.51 56.93 17.29
CA THR A 160 -10.62 57.79 17.75
C THR A 160 -11.10 57.39 19.14
N LEU A 161 -11.12 58.36 20.06
CA LEU A 161 -11.81 58.29 21.35
C LEU A 161 -13.33 58.27 21.13
N ILE A 162 -14.03 57.29 21.71
CA ILE A 162 -15.48 57.35 21.94
C ILE A 162 -15.71 57.36 23.45
N GLU A 163 -16.06 58.52 23.99
CA GLU A 163 -16.67 58.67 25.32
C GLU A 163 -18.18 58.41 25.17
N VAL A 164 -18.74 57.49 25.94
CA VAL A 164 -20.21 57.28 26.04
C VAL A 164 -20.65 57.60 27.46
N ASP A 165 -21.43 58.67 27.59
CA ASP A 165 -22.02 59.19 28.82
C ASP A 165 -23.48 58.69 28.90
N CYS A 166 -23.76 57.66 29.71
CA CYS A 166 -25.11 57.15 29.91
C CYS A 166 -25.77 57.83 31.11
N ARG A 167 -26.84 58.62 30.88
CA ARG A 167 -27.62 59.27 31.96
C ARG A 167 -28.68 58.32 32.56
N PRO A 168 -28.99 58.41 33.88
CA PRO A 168 -29.80 57.41 34.59
C PRO A 168 -31.32 57.56 34.46
N ALA A 169 -31.84 58.03 33.31
CA ALA A 169 -33.25 58.43 33.21
C ALA A 169 -34.20 57.38 32.60
N ASP A 170 -33.70 56.28 32.02
CA ASP A 170 -34.54 55.33 31.28
C ASP A 170 -34.94 54.05 32.05
N LEU A 171 -34.66 54.00 33.36
CA LEU A 171 -35.18 52.93 34.23
C LEU A 171 -36.56 53.34 34.77
N ASN A 172 -37.64 52.96 34.07
CA ASN A 172 -38.99 53.11 34.60
C ASN A 172 -39.48 51.86 35.35
N ARG A 173 -40.31 52.17 36.35
CA ARG A 173 -40.82 51.34 37.44
C ARG A 173 -41.61 50.12 36.96
N ASP A 174 -40.99 48.94 37.02
CA ASP A 174 -41.51 47.74 37.69
C ASP A 174 -40.71 46.52 37.19
N GLY A 175 -39.77 46.03 38.01
CA GLY A 175 -39.36 44.63 38.05
C GLY A 175 -38.38 44.11 36.98
N HIS A 176 -37.12 43.98 37.41
CA HIS A 176 -36.11 42.98 36.98
C HIS A 176 -35.69 42.95 35.50
N VAL A 177 -34.55 43.59 35.21
CA VAL A 177 -33.59 43.07 34.21
C VAL A 177 -32.32 42.75 34.98
N SER A 178 -31.89 41.49 34.95
CA SER A 178 -30.66 41.07 35.60
C SER A 178 -29.49 41.38 34.67
N ILE A 179 -28.35 41.81 35.22
CA ILE A 179 -27.10 42.00 34.44
C ILE A 179 -26.74 40.73 33.63
N LEU A 180 -27.22 39.56 34.05
CA LEU A 180 -27.08 38.30 33.34
C LEU A 180 -27.80 38.29 31.99
N ASP A 181 -28.96 38.94 31.85
CA ASP A 181 -29.72 38.98 30.59
C ASP A 181 -29.05 39.94 29.58
N TYR A 182 -28.44 41.02 30.08
CA TYR A 182 -27.63 41.95 29.29
C TYR A 182 -26.30 41.31 28.84
N LEU A 183 -25.68 40.47 29.69
CA LEU A 183 -24.45 39.74 29.38
C LEU A 183 -24.69 38.56 28.43
N LEU A 184 -25.80 37.82 28.58
CA LEU A 184 -26.16 36.72 27.67
C LEU A 184 -26.44 37.24 26.24
N ALA A 185 -27.08 38.40 26.10
CA ALA A 185 -27.30 39.02 24.80
C ALA A 185 -26.00 39.53 24.15
N LEU A 186 -25.05 40.02 24.95
CA LEU A 186 -23.72 40.46 24.47
C LEU A 186 -22.79 39.29 24.15
N GLU A 187 -22.85 38.19 24.93
CA GLU A 187 -22.13 36.94 24.69
C GLU A 187 -22.57 36.28 23.38
N SER A 188 -23.87 36.26 23.06
CA SER A 188 -24.38 35.74 21.78
C SER A 188 -23.96 36.60 20.58
N PHE A 189 -23.94 37.93 20.72
CA PHE A 189 -23.50 38.87 19.67
C PHE A 189 -21.99 38.79 19.39
N LEU A 190 -21.16 38.54 20.40
CA LEU A 190 -19.70 38.47 20.26
C LEU A 190 -19.16 37.05 19.97
N ALA A 191 -19.98 36.01 20.14
CA ALA A 191 -19.63 34.61 19.85
C ALA A 191 -20.14 34.09 18.49
N GLY A 192 -20.76 34.95 17.66
CA GLY A 192 -21.18 34.59 16.29
C GLY A 192 -22.38 33.64 16.19
N GLY A 193 -23.26 33.57 17.20
CA GLY A 193 -24.48 32.76 17.14
C GLY A 193 -25.67 33.53 16.52
N PRO A 194 -26.67 32.85 15.91
CA PRO A 194 -27.82 33.52 15.31
C PRO A 194 -28.70 34.18 16.38
N VAL A 195 -28.86 35.51 16.29
CA VAL A 195 -29.71 36.33 17.17
C VAL A 195 -31.18 36.10 16.80
N THR A 196 -32.05 35.85 17.78
CA THR A 196 -33.49 35.66 17.53
C THR A 196 -34.19 36.99 17.23
N SER A 197 -35.30 36.97 16.48
CA SER A 197 -36.04 38.21 16.13
C SER A 197 -36.52 39.00 17.35
N THR A 198 -36.78 38.32 18.47
CA THR A 198 -37.13 38.91 19.76
C THR A 198 -35.98 39.66 20.44
N GLU A 199 -34.73 39.25 20.23
CA GLU A 199 -33.53 39.91 20.77
C GLU A 199 -33.14 41.15 19.94
N LEU A 200 -33.35 41.10 18.62
CA LEU A 200 -33.20 42.25 17.71
C LEU A 200 -34.25 43.35 17.97
N GLU A 201 -35.51 42.97 18.24
CA GLU A 201 -36.56 43.94 18.63
C GLU A 201 -36.23 44.64 19.97
N PHE A 202 -35.58 43.94 20.91
CA PHE A 202 -35.14 44.50 22.19
C PHE A 202 -33.98 45.50 22.01
N ILE A 203 -32.99 45.20 21.16
CA ILE A 203 -31.89 46.12 20.81
C ILE A 203 -32.41 47.34 20.01
N HIS A 204 -33.34 47.13 19.07
CA HIS A 204 -33.99 48.22 18.32
C HIS A 204 -34.75 49.19 19.24
N SER A 205 -35.39 48.67 20.30
CA SER A 205 -36.12 49.51 21.28
C SER A 205 -35.20 50.38 22.14
N CYS A 206 -33.95 49.97 22.33
CA CYS A 206 -32.96 50.67 23.16
C CYS A 206 -32.06 51.65 22.39
N PHE A 207 -31.87 51.48 21.07
CA PHE A 207 -30.89 52.26 20.30
C PHE A 207 -31.39 52.98 19.04
N GLY A 208 -32.64 52.80 18.61
CA GLY A 208 -33.27 53.68 17.61
C GLY A 208 -32.57 53.81 16.24
N THR A 209 -31.68 52.89 15.88
CA THR A 209 -30.94 52.88 14.61
C THR A 209 -30.92 51.48 14.02
N SER A 210 -31.50 51.31 12.83
CA SER A 210 -31.36 50.11 12.02
C SER A 210 -29.95 50.06 11.42
N PHE A 211 -29.07 49.23 11.97
CA PHE A 211 -27.84 48.84 11.31
C PHE A 211 -28.14 47.60 10.46
N GLU A 212 -28.17 47.72 9.14
CA GLU A 212 -28.03 46.54 8.28
C GLU A 212 -26.61 46.01 8.50
N THR A 213 -26.47 44.81 9.06
CA THR A 213 -25.18 44.11 9.10
C THR A 213 -24.80 43.78 7.66
N ILE A 214 -23.75 44.42 7.14
CA ILE A 214 -23.25 44.14 5.80
C ILE A 214 -22.48 42.82 5.87
N ASN A 215 -23.02 41.79 5.20
CA ASN A 215 -22.37 40.48 5.09
C ASN A 215 -20.92 40.61 4.57
N GLN A 216 -19.97 39.94 5.23
CA GLN A 216 -18.59 39.76 4.78
C GLN A 216 -18.37 38.33 4.26
N PRO A 217 -17.55 38.12 3.21
CA PRO A 217 -17.26 36.77 2.75
C PRO A 217 -16.57 35.94 3.86
N PRO A 218 -16.72 34.61 3.83
CA PRO A 218 -15.96 33.72 4.70
C PRO A 218 -14.45 33.99 4.61
N GLN A 219 -13.74 33.83 5.72
CA GLN A 219 -12.28 33.81 5.73
C GLN A 219 -11.80 32.36 5.60
N VAL A 220 -10.96 32.10 4.60
CA VAL A 220 -10.47 30.77 4.25
C VAL A 220 -8.95 30.77 4.28
N SER A 221 -8.37 29.73 4.87
CA SER A 221 -6.96 29.39 4.72
C SER A 221 -6.80 27.90 4.47
N ALA A 222 -6.11 27.52 3.40
CA ALA A 222 -5.84 26.14 3.02
C ALA A 222 -4.66 25.52 3.80
N GLY A 223 -3.91 26.34 4.55
CA GLY A 223 -2.71 25.95 5.29
C GLY A 223 -1.42 26.10 4.48
N ASP A 224 -0.27 25.84 5.10
CA ASP A 224 1.04 25.93 4.44
C ASP A 224 1.24 24.81 3.40
N ASP A 225 2.03 25.08 2.36
CA ASP A 225 2.48 24.06 1.39
C ASP A 225 3.15 22.87 2.09
N GLN A 226 2.90 21.67 1.57
CA GLN A 226 3.34 20.41 2.18
C GLN A 226 4.24 19.60 1.25
N SER A 227 4.99 18.67 1.83
CA SER A 227 5.80 17.70 1.08
C SER A 227 5.61 16.29 1.62
N LEU A 228 5.54 15.32 0.71
CA LEU A 228 5.35 13.90 1.02
C LEU A 228 6.34 13.07 0.20
N ALA A 229 6.96 12.06 0.82
CA ALA A 229 7.83 11.14 0.11
C ALA A 229 7.18 9.76 0.00
N LEU A 230 7.06 9.22 -1.21
CA LEU A 230 6.60 7.85 -1.43
C LEU A 230 7.55 6.84 -0.74
N PRO A 231 7.07 5.67 -0.29
CA PRO A 231 5.74 5.10 -0.52
C PRO A 231 4.65 5.63 0.42
N SER A 232 4.96 6.52 1.37
CA SER A 232 3.92 7.22 2.12
C SER A 232 3.12 8.07 1.14
N ASN A 233 1.87 7.69 0.92
CA ASN A 233 1.03 8.26 -0.13
C ASN A 233 -0.20 8.99 0.43
N THR A 234 -0.30 9.15 1.75
CA THR A 234 -1.40 9.83 2.43
C THR A 234 -0.88 11.02 3.23
N LEU A 235 -1.59 12.14 3.14
CA LEU A 235 -1.31 13.39 3.87
C LEU A 235 -2.62 13.97 4.43
N THR A 236 -2.55 14.68 5.55
CA THR A 236 -3.68 15.46 6.09
C THR A 236 -3.47 16.93 5.77
N LEU A 237 -4.44 17.57 5.10
CA LEU A 237 -4.50 19.02 4.90
C LEU A 237 -5.29 19.66 6.03
N TYR A 238 -4.76 20.74 6.60
CA TYR A 238 -5.34 21.45 7.73
C TYR A 238 -5.83 22.83 7.30
N GLY A 239 -7.04 22.89 6.77
CA GLY A 239 -7.71 24.15 6.44
C GLY A 239 -8.40 24.80 7.64
N ILE A 240 -8.60 26.11 7.54
CA ILE A 240 -9.34 26.94 8.50
C ILE A 240 -10.40 27.73 7.73
N VAL A 241 -11.65 27.69 8.19
CA VAL A 241 -12.75 28.48 7.67
C VAL A 241 -13.48 29.15 8.83
N THR A 242 -13.66 30.46 8.75
CA THR A 242 -14.45 31.25 9.71
C THR A 242 -15.33 32.23 8.97
N ASP A 243 -16.43 32.65 9.58
CA ASP A 243 -17.43 33.52 8.94
C ASP A 243 -18.04 34.49 9.97
N ASP A 244 -18.64 35.58 9.51
CA ASP A 244 -19.25 36.59 10.38
C ASP A 244 -20.67 36.20 10.85
N GLY A 245 -21.22 35.10 10.31
CA GLY A 245 -22.52 34.54 10.65
C GLY A 245 -23.68 35.13 9.84
N PHE A 246 -23.39 35.92 8.81
CA PHE A 246 -24.37 36.49 7.89
C PHE A 246 -24.18 35.94 6.46
N PRO A 247 -25.26 35.78 5.66
CA PRO A 247 -26.63 35.63 6.13
C PRO A 247 -26.74 34.48 7.15
N GLN A 248 -27.76 34.51 8.01
CA GLN A 248 -27.95 33.45 8.99
C GLN A 248 -28.06 32.09 8.30
N GLY A 249 -27.09 31.20 8.56
CA GLY A 249 -26.96 29.93 7.86
C GLY A 249 -25.67 29.20 8.26
N SER A 250 -25.39 28.08 7.59
CA SER A 250 -24.14 27.35 7.75
C SER A 250 -23.23 27.60 6.56
N VAL A 251 -21.95 27.84 6.81
CA VAL A 251 -20.92 27.96 5.75
C VAL A 251 -20.70 26.60 5.10
N ALA A 252 -20.88 26.53 3.78
CA ALA A 252 -20.55 25.35 2.99
C ALA A 252 -19.07 25.36 2.61
N ILE A 253 -18.40 24.22 2.78
CA ILE A 253 -16.96 24.05 2.57
C ILE A 253 -16.74 22.95 1.54
N ALA A 254 -15.78 23.15 0.63
CA ALA A 254 -15.38 22.15 -0.34
C ALA A 254 -13.89 22.25 -0.66
N TRP A 255 -13.19 21.14 -0.51
CA TRP A 255 -11.87 20.89 -1.07
C TRP A 255 -12.02 20.33 -2.49
N SER A 256 -11.21 20.85 -3.42
CA SER A 256 -11.09 20.31 -4.76
C SER A 256 -9.63 20.29 -5.20
N GLN A 257 -9.26 19.29 -6.00
CA GLN A 257 -7.98 19.32 -6.70
C GLN A 257 -8.14 20.16 -7.96
N ILE A 258 -7.30 21.18 -8.12
CA ILE A 258 -7.31 22.08 -9.27
C ILE A 258 -6.10 21.89 -10.19
N GLY A 259 -5.08 21.14 -9.74
CA GLY A 259 -3.89 20.82 -10.55
C GLY A 259 -3.12 19.59 -10.03
N GLY A 260 -2.35 18.95 -10.92
CA GLY A 260 -1.40 17.87 -10.58
C GLY A 260 -1.49 16.62 -11.47
N PRO A 261 -0.53 15.69 -11.35
CA PRO A 261 -0.47 14.47 -12.16
C PRO A 261 -1.43 13.39 -11.60
N GLY A 262 -2.62 13.27 -12.20
CA GLY A 262 -3.64 12.29 -11.81
C GLY A 262 -4.62 12.80 -10.74
N GLY A 263 -5.66 12.00 -10.45
CA GLY A 263 -6.66 12.33 -9.43
C GLY A 263 -6.22 11.88 -8.03
N ALA A 264 -6.07 12.83 -7.12
CA ALA A 264 -5.89 12.56 -5.69
C ALA A 264 -7.25 12.32 -5.02
N GLN A 265 -7.32 11.35 -4.11
CA GLN A 265 -8.57 11.03 -3.41
C GLN A 265 -8.69 11.87 -2.14
N LEU A 266 -9.79 12.61 -2.01
CA LEU A 266 -10.13 13.40 -0.82
C LEU A 266 -11.23 12.68 -0.04
N MET A 267 -10.96 12.21 1.18
CA MET A 267 -11.94 11.45 1.96
C MET A 267 -13.03 12.33 2.60
N ASN A 268 -12.66 13.51 3.11
CA ASN A 268 -13.53 14.41 3.85
C ASN A 268 -13.53 15.80 3.20
N SER A 269 -13.78 15.87 1.89
CA SER A 269 -13.65 17.11 1.12
C SER A 269 -14.54 18.26 1.61
N ASN A 270 -15.61 17.98 2.37
CA ASN A 270 -16.52 19.00 2.89
C ASN A 270 -16.17 19.50 4.30
N PHE A 271 -14.97 19.19 4.82
CA PHE A 271 -14.49 19.64 6.12
C PHE A 271 -13.17 20.42 5.98
N PRO A 272 -12.88 21.39 6.88
CA PRO A 272 -11.62 22.14 6.85
C PRO A 272 -10.39 21.23 6.94
N VAL A 273 -10.44 20.20 7.79
CA VAL A 273 -9.39 19.18 7.90
C VAL A 273 -9.77 17.97 7.05
N THR A 274 -8.99 17.68 6.01
CA THR A 274 -9.24 16.57 5.09
C THR A 274 -8.00 15.70 4.90
N ARG A 275 -8.21 14.42 4.60
CA ARG A 275 -7.14 13.49 4.25
C ARG A 275 -7.12 13.32 2.73
N VAL A 276 -5.93 13.40 2.17
CA VAL A 276 -5.65 13.25 0.75
C VAL A 276 -4.72 12.06 0.50
N THR A 277 -5.06 11.22 -0.47
CA THR A 277 -4.24 10.09 -0.92
C THR A 277 -3.78 10.31 -2.36
N PHE A 278 -2.50 10.10 -2.62
CA PHE A 278 -1.83 10.30 -3.89
C PHE A 278 -1.50 8.96 -4.55
N SER A 279 -1.65 8.86 -5.87
CA SER A 279 -1.33 7.66 -6.65
C SER A 279 -0.03 7.79 -7.44
N GLN A 280 0.51 9.01 -7.58
CA GLN A 280 1.68 9.32 -8.39
C GLN A 280 2.52 10.41 -7.70
N SER A 281 3.80 10.47 -8.03
CA SER A 281 4.66 11.58 -7.63
C SER A 281 4.40 12.81 -8.51
N GLY A 282 4.65 13.98 -7.94
CA GLY A 282 4.53 15.28 -8.59
C GLY A 282 3.88 16.33 -7.69
N THR A 283 3.59 17.49 -8.28
CA THR A 283 3.06 18.64 -7.56
C THR A 283 1.55 18.73 -7.76
N TYR A 284 0.80 18.68 -6.65
CA TYR A 284 -0.65 18.81 -6.62
C TYR A 284 -1.04 20.15 -6.03
N THR A 285 -2.11 20.76 -6.55
CA THR A 285 -2.69 21.99 -6.00
C THR A 285 -4.13 21.72 -5.60
N PHE A 286 -4.45 22.00 -4.34
CA PHE A 286 -5.79 21.87 -3.78
C PHE A 286 -6.35 23.24 -3.44
N LEU A 287 -7.60 23.47 -3.82
CA LEU A 287 -8.37 24.66 -3.51
C LEU A 287 -9.35 24.33 -2.38
N LEU A 288 -9.28 25.09 -1.29
CA LEU A 288 -10.31 25.14 -0.26
C LEU A 288 -11.25 26.29 -0.58
N HIS A 289 -12.52 26.00 -0.84
CA HIS A 289 -13.56 26.97 -1.10
C HIS A 289 -14.58 26.98 0.05
N ALA A 290 -15.00 28.17 0.48
CA ALA A 290 -16.09 28.35 1.43
C ALA A 290 -17.10 29.39 0.95
N THR A 291 -18.39 29.16 1.22
CA THR A 291 -19.47 30.09 0.89
C THR A 291 -20.57 30.09 1.95
N ASP A 292 -21.11 31.26 2.25
CA ASP A 292 -22.27 31.49 3.14
C ASP A 292 -23.61 31.46 2.38
N GLY A 293 -23.58 31.30 1.04
CA GLY A 293 -24.73 31.34 0.13
C GLY A 293 -24.94 32.66 -0.62
N GLU A 294 -24.32 33.76 -0.17
CA GLU A 294 -24.29 35.07 -0.83
C GLU A 294 -22.89 35.46 -1.32
N LEU A 295 -21.88 35.20 -0.50
CA LEU A 295 -20.46 35.49 -0.75
C LEU A 295 -19.62 34.22 -0.61
N SER A 296 -18.42 34.24 -1.20
CA SER A 296 -17.48 33.13 -1.15
C SER A 296 -16.04 33.61 -1.09
N ALA A 297 -15.18 32.74 -0.58
CA ALA A 297 -13.74 32.91 -0.57
C ALA A 297 -13.05 31.57 -0.79
N GLU A 298 -11.80 31.63 -1.24
CA GLU A 298 -11.00 30.47 -1.58
C GLU A 298 -9.53 30.69 -1.23
N ASP A 299 -8.81 29.60 -0.95
CA ASP A 299 -7.36 29.58 -0.76
C ASP A 299 -6.77 28.28 -1.30
N GLU A 300 -5.51 28.31 -1.70
CA GLU A 300 -4.81 27.18 -2.33
C GLU A 300 -3.68 26.65 -1.45
N VAL A 301 -3.45 25.35 -1.49
CA VAL A 301 -2.28 24.69 -0.91
C VAL A 301 -1.61 23.78 -1.94
N THR A 302 -0.29 23.85 -2.03
CA THR A 302 0.50 22.98 -2.89
C THR A 302 1.09 21.83 -2.10
N VAL A 303 0.97 20.61 -2.63
CA VAL A 303 1.59 19.41 -2.08
C VAL A 303 2.62 18.85 -3.07
N SER A 304 3.88 18.82 -2.65
CA SER A 304 4.97 18.21 -3.40
C SER A 304 5.16 16.75 -3.01
N VAL A 305 4.69 15.82 -3.84
CA VAL A 305 4.86 14.38 -3.65
C VAL A 305 6.13 13.96 -4.39
N THR A 306 7.19 13.66 -3.65
CA THR A 306 8.48 13.25 -4.21
C THR A 306 8.67 11.75 -4.10
N GLU A 307 9.37 11.18 -5.07
CA GLU A 307 9.93 9.85 -4.92
C GLU A 307 11.19 9.87 -4.03
N PRO A 308 11.57 8.76 -3.38
CA PRO A 308 12.87 8.65 -2.69
C PRO A 308 14.05 8.98 -3.62
N PRO A 309 15.14 9.58 -3.12
CA PRO A 309 16.36 9.73 -3.89
C PRO A 309 16.83 8.36 -4.44
N GLY A 310 16.93 8.24 -5.77
CA GLY A 310 17.21 6.96 -6.45
C GLY A 310 16.00 6.30 -7.14
N SER A 311 14.85 6.99 -7.24
CA SER A 311 13.63 6.46 -7.83
C SER A 311 13.47 6.65 -9.35
N GLY A 312 14.46 7.23 -10.03
CA GLY A 312 14.61 6.95 -11.46
C GLY A 312 14.85 5.44 -11.60
N ILE A 313 14.14 4.78 -12.52
CA ILE A 313 14.42 3.38 -12.82
C ILE A 313 15.90 3.33 -13.25
N PRO A 314 16.80 2.61 -12.53
CA PRO A 314 18.21 2.61 -12.90
C PRO A 314 18.38 2.09 -14.32
N VAL A 315 19.09 2.81 -15.18
CA VAL A 315 19.38 2.36 -16.54
C VAL A 315 20.73 1.65 -16.54
N LEU A 316 20.77 0.40 -16.99
CA LEU A 316 22.00 -0.37 -17.08
C LEU A 316 22.90 0.16 -18.20
N VAL A 317 24.20 0.17 -17.95
CA VAL A 317 25.22 0.58 -18.93
C VAL A 317 26.03 -0.66 -19.33
N PRO A 318 26.19 -0.94 -20.64
CA PRO A 318 26.97 -2.09 -21.09
C PRO A 318 28.46 -1.98 -20.72
N GLY A 319 29.05 -3.13 -20.42
CA GLY A 319 30.50 -3.32 -20.30
C GLY A 319 31.10 -3.97 -21.55
N PRO A 320 32.31 -4.55 -21.45
CA PRO A 320 33.01 -5.21 -22.56
C PRO A 320 32.59 -6.69 -22.77
N GLY A 321 31.47 -7.13 -22.20
CA GLY A 321 31.03 -8.52 -22.12
C GLY A 321 31.52 -9.24 -20.87
N PHE A 322 30.76 -10.23 -20.39
CA PHE A 322 31.14 -11.06 -19.23
C PHE A 322 32.27 -12.03 -19.59
N GLN A 323 33.38 -11.98 -18.85
CA GLN A 323 34.55 -12.83 -19.12
C GLN A 323 34.53 -14.17 -18.36
N GLU A 324 33.73 -14.27 -17.30
CA GLU A 324 33.68 -15.43 -16.40
C GLU A 324 32.23 -15.68 -15.96
N VAL A 325 31.94 -16.89 -15.47
CA VAL A 325 30.67 -17.20 -14.79
C VAL A 325 30.46 -16.31 -13.57
N THR A 326 29.21 -15.95 -13.29
CA THR A 326 28.88 -15.20 -12.07
C THR A 326 29.10 -16.08 -10.85
N THR A 327 30.07 -15.70 -10.01
CA THR A 327 30.38 -16.44 -8.78
C THR A 327 29.28 -16.24 -7.74
N GLN A 328 28.94 -17.31 -7.02
CA GLN A 328 28.04 -17.25 -5.87
C GLN A 328 28.59 -16.29 -4.79
N PRO A 329 27.87 -15.21 -4.44
CA PRO A 329 28.31 -14.33 -3.36
C PRO A 329 28.26 -15.00 -1.99
N PRO A 330 29.02 -14.49 -1.00
CA PRO A 330 29.00 -15.01 0.36
C PRO A 330 27.62 -14.84 1.02
N VAL A 331 27.34 -15.67 2.02
CA VAL A 331 26.13 -15.58 2.87
C VAL A 331 26.07 -14.20 3.55
N GLN A 332 24.87 -13.64 3.65
CA GLN A 332 24.59 -12.33 4.26
C GLN A 332 24.08 -12.50 5.70
N GLY A 333 24.33 -11.49 6.55
CA GLY A 333 23.85 -11.46 7.95
C GLY A 333 24.71 -12.25 8.94
N ASN A 334 24.21 -12.39 10.16
CA ASN A 334 24.82 -13.19 11.23
C ASN A 334 24.24 -14.60 11.27
N PRO A 335 25.00 -15.63 11.69
CA PRO A 335 24.51 -17.01 11.79
C PRO A 335 23.28 -17.23 12.70
N THR A 336 22.95 -16.24 13.54
CA THR A 336 21.79 -16.26 14.42
C THR A 336 20.57 -15.56 13.83
N ASP A 337 20.70 -14.91 12.67
CA ASP A 337 19.60 -14.20 12.02
C ASP A 337 18.63 -15.22 11.40
N ILE A 338 17.33 -14.91 11.46
CA ILE A 338 16.29 -15.74 10.86
C ILE A 338 16.55 -15.86 9.36
N GLY A 339 16.63 -17.10 8.85
CA GLY A 339 16.88 -17.38 7.45
C GLY A 339 18.33 -17.38 7.00
N TYR A 340 19.30 -17.30 7.91
CA TYR A 340 20.72 -17.28 7.54
C TYR A 340 21.15 -18.46 6.63
N ASP A 341 20.58 -19.65 6.84
CA ASP A 341 20.87 -20.84 6.03
C ASP A 341 19.95 -20.99 4.80
N ALA A 342 18.93 -20.13 4.66
CA ALA A 342 18.00 -20.16 3.55
C ALA A 342 18.57 -19.40 2.33
N LYS A 343 18.26 -19.89 1.12
CA LYS A 343 18.65 -19.22 -0.12
C LYS A 343 17.53 -18.30 -0.59
N ALA A 344 17.88 -17.12 -1.10
CA ALA A 344 16.91 -16.22 -1.71
C ALA A 344 16.10 -16.95 -2.79
N ILE A 345 14.79 -16.69 -2.85
CA ILE A 345 13.86 -17.28 -3.82
C ILE A 345 13.65 -16.20 -4.89
N ALA A 346 14.13 -16.42 -6.11
CA ALA A 346 14.14 -15.39 -7.14
C ALA A 346 14.00 -15.97 -8.55
N ARG A 347 13.15 -15.35 -9.36
CA ARG A 347 12.86 -15.74 -10.75
C ARG A 347 12.71 -14.51 -11.63
N TRP A 348 13.12 -14.64 -12.89
CA TRP A 348 12.88 -13.64 -13.93
C TRP A 348 11.39 -13.56 -14.29
N ASP A 349 10.82 -12.36 -14.36
CA ASP A 349 9.51 -12.10 -14.99
C ASP A 349 9.65 -11.75 -16.49
N VAL A 350 10.72 -12.27 -17.11
CA VAL A 350 11.15 -11.88 -18.45
C VAL A 350 11.22 -13.13 -19.29
N VAL A 351 10.55 -13.08 -20.45
CA VAL A 351 10.72 -14.10 -21.49
C VAL A 351 12.06 -13.83 -22.18
N PRO A 352 12.94 -14.83 -22.34
CA PRO A 352 14.23 -14.64 -23.01
C PRO A 352 14.03 -14.37 -24.50
N TYR A 353 15.10 -13.93 -25.17
CA TYR A 353 15.19 -13.81 -26.63
C TYR A 353 14.18 -12.83 -27.26
N GLN A 354 13.62 -11.93 -26.45
CA GLN A 354 12.81 -10.82 -26.94
C GLN A 354 13.69 -9.81 -27.65
N THR A 355 13.24 -9.33 -28.81
CA THR A 355 13.79 -8.14 -29.47
C THR A 355 13.11 -6.91 -28.89
N PHE A 356 13.89 -5.90 -28.51
CA PHE A 356 13.37 -4.64 -27.96
C PHE A 356 14.02 -3.43 -28.60
N HIS A 357 13.24 -2.35 -28.72
CA HIS A 357 13.63 -1.04 -29.19
C HIS A 357 13.21 0.01 -28.14
N GLY A 358 14.05 1.01 -27.91
CA GLY A 358 13.90 1.99 -26.83
C GLY A 358 14.13 1.37 -25.45
N GLU A 359 13.42 1.89 -24.46
CA GLU A 359 13.52 1.41 -23.08
C GLU A 359 12.83 0.05 -22.88
N PHE A 360 13.46 -0.82 -22.10
CA PHE A 360 12.92 -2.12 -21.72
C PHE A 360 13.17 -2.39 -20.23
N GLN A 361 12.09 -2.42 -19.44
CA GLN A 361 12.17 -2.70 -18.00
C GLN A 361 12.34 -4.19 -17.75
N ILE A 362 13.53 -4.60 -17.31
CA ILE A 362 13.88 -5.99 -17.00
C ILE A 362 13.74 -6.25 -15.50
N GLY A 363 12.96 -7.27 -15.14
CA GLY A 363 12.48 -7.48 -13.78
C GLY A 363 12.67 -8.88 -13.20
N VAL A 364 12.76 -8.93 -11.88
CA VAL A 364 12.94 -10.12 -11.06
C VAL A 364 11.96 -10.08 -9.88
N VAL A 365 11.15 -11.12 -9.76
CA VAL A 365 10.34 -11.37 -8.57
C VAL A 365 11.22 -12.12 -7.56
N ALA A 366 11.38 -11.56 -6.36
CA ALA A 366 12.25 -12.13 -5.33
C ALA A 366 11.69 -12.00 -3.91
N PHE A 367 11.85 -13.07 -3.14
CA PHE A 367 11.45 -13.18 -1.74
C PHE A 367 12.48 -13.94 -0.92
N HIS A 368 12.47 -13.67 0.39
CA HIS A 368 13.26 -14.41 1.36
C HIS A 368 12.61 -14.27 2.74
N ILE A 369 12.82 -15.23 3.64
CA ILE A 369 12.30 -15.19 5.00
C ILE A 369 12.82 -13.95 5.77
N ALA A 370 14.09 -13.56 5.58
CA ALA A 370 14.64 -12.32 6.13
C ALA A 370 14.24 -11.04 5.35
N GLY A 371 13.47 -11.18 4.27
CA GLY A 371 13.28 -10.14 3.26
C GLY A 371 14.48 -9.99 2.32
N ILE A 372 14.24 -9.33 1.19
CA ILE A 372 15.27 -8.97 0.21
C ILE A 372 15.82 -7.58 0.55
N ASP A 373 17.16 -7.44 0.52
CA ASP A 373 17.82 -6.14 0.61
C ASP A 373 17.82 -5.43 -0.75
N ARG A 374 18.16 -6.19 -1.80
CA ARG A 374 18.21 -5.71 -3.19
C ARG A 374 18.31 -6.87 -4.19
N VAL A 375 17.98 -6.57 -5.43
CA VAL A 375 18.40 -7.35 -6.59
C VAL A 375 19.37 -6.50 -7.40
N GLU A 376 20.57 -7.01 -7.64
CA GLU A 376 21.56 -6.34 -8.49
C GLU A 376 21.50 -6.90 -9.90
N PHE A 377 21.66 -6.02 -10.90
CA PHE A 377 21.65 -6.36 -12.32
C PHE A 377 22.91 -5.84 -13.00
N SER A 378 23.41 -6.56 -14.00
CA SER A 378 24.49 -6.12 -14.88
C SER A 378 24.20 -6.60 -16.31
N VAL A 379 24.54 -5.77 -17.30
CA VAL A 379 24.41 -6.08 -18.73
C VAL A 379 25.79 -6.02 -19.39
N GLU A 380 26.11 -7.00 -20.22
CA GLU A 380 27.38 -7.08 -20.95
C GLU A 380 28.62 -6.88 -20.06
N GLY A 381 28.63 -7.42 -18.83
CA GLY A 381 29.75 -7.23 -17.90
C GLY A 381 29.94 -5.79 -17.40
N GLY A 382 28.94 -4.92 -17.57
CA GLY A 382 28.92 -3.56 -17.05
C GLY A 382 28.77 -3.48 -15.52
N PRO A 383 28.70 -2.27 -14.96
CA PRO A 383 28.51 -2.08 -13.52
C PRO A 383 27.25 -2.76 -13.00
N TRP A 384 27.34 -3.37 -11.81
CA TRP A 384 26.18 -3.93 -11.12
C TRP A 384 25.35 -2.80 -10.48
N LEU A 385 24.09 -2.67 -10.88
CA LEU A 385 23.17 -1.66 -10.34
C LEU A 385 22.09 -2.32 -9.47
N PRO A 386 21.83 -1.79 -8.26
CA PRO A 386 20.83 -2.35 -7.36
C PRO A 386 19.42 -1.78 -7.58
N ALA A 387 18.43 -2.65 -7.71
CA ALA A 387 17.04 -2.38 -7.43
C ALA A 387 16.75 -2.74 -5.96
N ARG A 388 16.31 -1.78 -5.14
CA ARG A 388 16.20 -1.93 -3.67
C ARG A 388 14.78 -2.05 -3.14
N ALA A 389 13.79 -1.90 -4.00
CA ALA A 389 12.40 -1.96 -3.63
C ALA A 389 11.61 -2.75 -4.68
N LEU A 390 10.62 -3.51 -4.21
CA LEU A 390 9.54 -3.97 -5.07
C LEU A 390 8.78 -2.75 -5.57
N ARG A 391 8.66 -2.61 -6.89
CA ARG A 391 7.91 -1.55 -7.56
C ARG A 391 7.05 -2.19 -8.65
N LEU A 392 5.92 -1.57 -8.98
CA LEU A 392 5.10 -2.00 -10.11
C LEU A 392 5.85 -1.72 -11.41
N ASN A 393 6.23 -2.77 -12.14
CA ASN A 393 6.86 -2.65 -13.44
C ASN A 393 5.79 -2.23 -14.49
N PRO A 394 5.93 -1.06 -15.14
CA PRO A 394 4.93 -0.56 -16.08
C PRO A 394 4.79 -1.45 -17.33
N ARG A 395 5.81 -2.24 -17.67
CA ARG A 395 5.78 -3.15 -18.82
C ARG A 395 4.95 -4.40 -18.56
N THR A 396 5.04 -4.96 -17.36
CA THR A 396 4.46 -6.29 -17.04
C THR A 396 3.27 -6.21 -16.10
N ASN A 397 3.06 -5.05 -15.46
CA ASN A 397 2.12 -4.83 -14.38
C ASN A 397 2.36 -5.76 -13.18
N VAL A 398 3.60 -6.21 -12.99
CA VAL A 398 4.02 -7.06 -11.88
C VAL A 398 4.80 -6.22 -10.87
N TRP A 399 4.55 -6.45 -9.58
CA TRP A 399 5.38 -5.92 -8.52
C TRP A 399 6.68 -6.71 -8.40
N GLU A 400 7.80 -6.07 -8.73
CA GLU A 400 9.09 -6.75 -8.82
C GLU A 400 10.27 -5.78 -8.61
N TYR A 401 11.48 -6.34 -8.52
CA TYR A 401 12.71 -5.57 -8.56
C TYR A 401 13.12 -5.43 -10.02
N PHE A 402 13.18 -4.21 -10.55
CA PHE A 402 13.50 -4.00 -11.96
C PHE A 402 14.41 -2.80 -12.19
N VAL A 403 15.09 -2.86 -13.33
CA VAL A 403 15.94 -1.81 -13.90
C VAL A 403 15.57 -1.64 -15.37
N ALA A 404 16.06 -0.60 -16.03
CA ALA A 404 15.83 -0.36 -17.44
C ALA A 404 17.07 -0.72 -18.27
N LEU A 405 16.83 -1.26 -19.45
CA LEU A 405 17.76 -1.28 -20.58
C LEU A 405 17.31 -0.20 -21.56
N ASP A 406 18.23 0.41 -22.28
CA ASP A 406 17.95 1.33 -23.38
C ASP A 406 18.63 0.81 -24.64
N SER A 407 17.87 0.47 -25.69
CA SER A 407 18.46 -0.07 -26.91
C SER A 407 19.52 0.86 -27.50
N GLU A 408 19.38 2.18 -27.35
CA GLU A 408 20.28 3.19 -27.95
C GLU A 408 21.74 3.08 -27.47
N VAL A 409 21.99 2.44 -26.32
CA VAL A 409 23.36 2.27 -25.79
C VAL A 409 24.03 0.97 -26.23
N PHE A 410 23.33 0.10 -26.97
CA PHE A 410 23.85 -1.18 -27.46
C PHE A 410 24.08 -1.15 -28.98
N SER A 411 24.84 -2.13 -29.47
CA SER A 411 24.79 -2.48 -30.90
C SER A 411 23.63 -3.42 -31.15
N ASP A 412 23.05 -3.37 -32.36
CA ASP A 412 21.97 -4.28 -32.75
C ASP A 412 22.44 -5.74 -32.62
N GLY A 413 21.65 -6.56 -31.93
CA GLY A 413 21.99 -7.97 -31.70
C GLY A 413 21.78 -8.45 -30.27
N PRO A 414 22.27 -9.66 -29.95
CA PRO A 414 22.06 -10.27 -28.65
C PRO A 414 22.80 -9.49 -27.55
N ILE A 415 22.16 -9.38 -26.39
CA ILE A 415 22.75 -8.88 -25.16
C ILE A 415 22.56 -9.89 -24.02
N GLU A 416 23.53 -9.95 -23.13
CA GLU A 416 23.54 -10.78 -21.93
C GLU A 416 23.26 -9.93 -20.69
N VAL A 417 22.23 -10.30 -19.92
CA VAL A 417 21.88 -9.68 -18.65
C VAL A 417 21.97 -10.72 -17.53
N ARG A 418 22.56 -10.33 -16.40
CA ARG A 418 22.69 -11.18 -15.21
C ARG A 418 22.12 -10.47 -14.00
N ALA A 419 21.59 -11.25 -13.06
CA ALA A 419 21.03 -10.73 -11.82
C ALA A 419 21.41 -11.56 -10.60
N ILE A 420 21.46 -10.90 -9.44
CA ILE A 420 21.69 -11.55 -8.14
C ILE A 420 20.71 -10.97 -7.12
N ALA A 421 19.92 -11.83 -6.47
CA ALA A 421 19.06 -11.46 -5.36
C ALA A 421 19.80 -11.60 -4.02
N TYR A 422 19.93 -10.51 -3.28
CA TYR A 422 20.57 -10.46 -1.97
C TYR A 422 19.51 -10.38 -0.86
N PRO A 423 19.41 -11.41 0.00
CA PRO A 423 18.56 -11.33 1.18
C PRO A 423 19.23 -10.45 2.25
N ARG A 424 18.43 -9.94 3.21
CA ARG A 424 18.98 -9.16 4.34
C ARG A 424 19.87 -10.01 5.25
N ALA A 425 19.51 -11.27 5.43
CA ALA A 425 20.30 -12.35 6.00
C ALA A 425 19.97 -13.63 5.21
N GLY A 426 20.94 -14.47 4.90
CA GLY A 426 20.72 -15.66 4.06
C GLY A 426 21.72 -15.80 2.90
N ILE A 427 21.56 -16.85 2.12
CA ILE A 427 22.40 -17.16 0.95
C ILE A 427 21.86 -16.38 -0.27
N PRO A 428 22.64 -15.50 -0.91
CA PRO A 428 22.23 -14.85 -2.15
C PRO A 428 21.89 -15.85 -3.26
N ARG A 429 21.02 -15.46 -4.19
CA ARG A 429 20.74 -16.27 -5.38
C ARG A 429 21.27 -15.57 -6.61
N VAL A 430 22.28 -16.17 -7.24
CA VAL A 430 22.60 -15.90 -8.64
C VAL A 430 21.44 -16.44 -9.46
N LEU A 431 20.80 -15.59 -10.26
CA LEU A 431 19.63 -16.02 -11.02
C LEU A 431 20.07 -16.87 -12.20
N GLU A 432 19.41 -18.02 -12.34
CA GLU A 432 19.58 -18.88 -13.49
C GLU A 432 18.79 -18.32 -14.68
N GLY A 433 19.41 -18.35 -15.86
CA GLY A 433 18.70 -18.14 -17.11
C GLY A 433 17.77 -19.31 -17.41
N PRO A 434 16.83 -19.17 -18.35
CA PRO A 434 16.20 -20.36 -18.93
C PRO A 434 17.31 -21.28 -19.50
N PRO A 435 17.18 -22.62 -19.37
CA PRO A 435 18.19 -23.57 -19.80
C PRO A 435 18.79 -23.22 -21.17
N PRO A 436 20.12 -23.36 -21.35
CA PRO A 436 20.78 -22.94 -22.57
C PRO A 436 20.16 -23.65 -23.75
N LEU A 437 19.79 -22.84 -24.72
CA LEU A 437 19.20 -23.26 -25.97
C LEU A 437 20.26 -23.93 -26.86
N SER A 438 21.55 -23.64 -26.71
CA SER A 438 22.63 -24.34 -27.40
C SER A 438 23.84 -24.54 -26.49
N ALA A 439 24.55 -25.65 -26.67
CA ALA A 439 25.71 -26.08 -25.90
C ALA A 439 26.99 -25.22 -26.09
N GLU A 440 26.90 -23.99 -26.58
CA GLU A 440 28.06 -23.15 -26.88
C GLU A 440 27.99 -21.80 -26.19
N SER A 441 28.39 -21.80 -24.91
CA SER A 441 29.45 -20.95 -24.36
C SER A 441 29.47 -21.14 -22.84
N ASP A 442 30.54 -21.77 -22.35
CA ASP A 442 30.86 -21.88 -20.93
C ASP A 442 31.15 -20.49 -20.36
N ASN A 443 30.07 -19.74 -20.10
CA ASN A 443 29.94 -18.59 -19.20
C ASN A 443 28.46 -18.15 -18.98
N GLY A 444 27.46 -18.79 -19.62
CA GLY A 444 26.05 -18.36 -19.67
C GLY A 444 25.00 -19.18 -18.89
N GLU A 445 25.40 -20.01 -17.92
CA GLU A 445 24.43 -20.83 -17.13
C GLU A 445 23.43 -19.98 -16.32
N ASN A 446 23.74 -18.70 -16.08
CA ASN A 446 23.00 -17.79 -15.20
C ASN A 446 22.46 -16.54 -15.91
N SER A 447 22.22 -16.63 -17.21
CA SER A 447 22.07 -15.45 -18.05
C SER A 447 20.69 -15.32 -18.68
N MET A 448 20.16 -14.09 -18.69
CA MET A 448 19.01 -13.71 -19.48
C MET A 448 19.51 -13.07 -20.79
N PHE A 449 19.16 -13.68 -21.93
CA PHE A 449 19.51 -13.13 -23.24
C PHE A 449 18.32 -12.37 -23.83
N LEU A 450 18.60 -11.21 -24.43
CA LEU A 450 17.64 -10.36 -25.15
C LEU A 450 18.30 -9.87 -26.45
N PHE A 451 17.56 -9.21 -27.33
CA PHE A 451 18.10 -8.61 -28.55
C PHE A 451 17.80 -7.10 -28.56
N ALA A 452 18.85 -6.28 -28.51
CA ALA A 452 18.71 -4.84 -28.66
C ALA A 452 18.56 -4.49 -30.16
N ASP A 453 17.67 -3.56 -30.46
CA ASP A 453 17.42 -3.03 -31.81
C ASP A 453 17.48 -1.48 -31.76
N SER A 454 18.68 -0.94 -31.90
CA SER A 454 19.06 0.47 -31.75
C SER A 454 19.04 1.26 -33.07
N GLY A 455 19.07 0.58 -34.22
CA GLY A 455 19.35 1.14 -35.54
C GLY A 455 18.31 0.85 -36.63
N GLU A 456 18.77 0.32 -37.78
CA GLU A 456 17.86 -0.19 -38.83
C GLU A 456 17.17 -1.44 -38.28
N PRO A 457 15.83 -1.51 -38.26
CA PRO A 457 15.11 -2.57 -37.56
C PRO A 457 15.68 -3.94 -37.90
N ILE A 458 15.93 -4.79 -36.90
CA ILE A 458 16.32 -6.17 -37.16
C ILE A 458 15.22 -6.82 -38.00
N ILE A 459 15.43 -6.89 -39.32
CA ILE A 459 14.37 -7.15 -40.29
C ILE A 459 13.79 -8.54 -40.05
N SER A 460 12.57 -8.57 -39.52
CA SER A 460 11.74 -9.76 -39.49
C SER A 460 11.25 -10.05 -40.89
N MET A 461 11.49 -11.26 -41.39
CA MET A 461 10.83 -11.69 -42.61
C MET A 461 9.37 -12.00 -42.29
N GLU A 462 8.49 -11.27 -42.98
CA GLU A 462 7.05 -11.40 -42.81
C GLU A 462 6.46 -12.26 -43.93
N VAL A 463 5.63 -13.23 -43.55
CA VAL A 463 4.88 -14.07 -44.49
C VAL A 463 3.42 -14.11 -44.11
N TYR A 464 2.54 -14.12 -45.10
CA TYR A 464 1.09 -14.21 -44.94
C TYR A 464 0.63 -15.63 -45.20
N VAL A 465 -0.25 -16.12 -44.33
CA VAL A 465 -0.90 -17.42 -44.40
C VAL A 465 -2.41 -17.21 -44.33
N SER A 466 -3.15 -17.93 -45.17
CA SER A 466 -4.60 -17.78 -45.34
C SER A 466 -5.22 -19.15 -45.62
N PRO A 467 -6.42 -19.49 -45.11
CA PRO A 467 -7.04 -20.79 -45.38
C PRO A 467 -7.36 -20.99 -46.87
N GLN A 468 -7.50 -19.89 -47.63
CA GLN A 468 -7.71 -19.85 -49.07
C GLN A 468 -6.39 -19.76 -49.86
N GLY A 469 -5.25 -19.68 -49.18
CA GLY A 469 -3.91 -19.63 -49.78
C GLY A 469 -3.48 -20.95 -50.44
N SER A 470 -2.24 -20.99 -50.91
CA SER A 470 -1.66 -22.16 -51.56
C SER A 470 -0.22 -22.41 -51.12
N ASP A 471 0.09 -23.60 -50.62
CA ASP A 471 1.46 -23.98 -50.27
C ASP A 471 2.35 -24.27 -51.50
N ILE A 472 1.74 -24.39 -52.69
CA ILE A 472 2.44 -24.64 -53.95
C ILE A 472 2.60 -23.35 -54.76
N LEU A 473 1.55 -22.54 -54.82
CA LEU A 473 1.50 -21.34 -55.66
C LEU A 473 1.65 -20.03 -54.88
N GLY A 474 1.52 -20.07 -53.55
CA GLY A 474 1.76 -18.93 -52.69
C GLY A 474 3.25 -18.55 -52.70
N ASP A 475 3.52 -17.26 -52.51
CA ASP A 475 4.87 -16.71 -52.36
C ASP A 475 5.08 -16.05 -50.98
N GLY A 476 4.09 -16.17 -50.09
CA GLY A 476 4.13 -15.61 -48.75
C GLY A 476 3.77 -14.13 -48.68
N THR A 477 3.51 -13.46 -49.81
CA THR A 477 2.95 -12.11 -49.80
C THR A 477 1.47 -12.13 -49.46
N ARG A 478 0.92 -11.02 -48.96
CA ARG A 478 -0.52 -10.88 -48.70
C ARG A 478 -1.38 -11.11 -49.96
N ALA A 479 -0.85 -10.81 -51.15
CA ALA A 479 -1.57 -11.03 -52.40
C ALA A 479 -1.61 -12.52 -52.82
N ARG A 480 -0.62 -13.31 -52.40
CA ARG A 480 -0.47 -14.73 -52.72
C ARG A 480 -0.01 -15.50 -51.47
N PRO A 481 -0.86 -15.57 -50.43
CA PRO A 481 -0.47 -16.15 -49.15
C PRO A 481 -0.25 -17.65 -49.27
N PHE A 482 0.58 -18.19 -48.38
CA PHE A 482 0.66 -19.63 -48.16
C PHE A 482 -0.64 -20.14 -47.52
N ARG A 483 -0.87 -21.45 -47.57
CA ARG A 483 -2.05 -22.06 -46.96
C ARG A 483 -1.81 -22.47 -45.51
N THR A 484 -0.60 -22.91 -45.19
CA THR A 484 -0.29 -23.47 -43.86
C THR A 484 0.83 -22.71 -43.15
N ILE A 485 0.75 -22.70 -41.81
CA ILE A 485 1.79 -22.13 -40.94
C ILE A 485 3.13 -22.85 -41.16
N MET A 486 3.09 -24.16 -41.35
CA MET A 486 4.27 -24.98 -41.67
C MET A 486 4.98 -24.51 -42.95
N GLN A 487 4.24 -24.22 -44.02
CA GLN A 487 4.87 -23.73 -45.24
C GLN A 487 5.45 -22.32 -45.06
N GLY A 488 4.74 -21.43 -44.37
CA GLY A 488 5.26 -20.09 -44.05
C GLY A 488 6.58 -20.14 -43.27
N SER A 489 6.62 -20.93 -42.18
CA SER A 489 7.83 -21.10 -41.37
C SER A 489 9.00 -21.71 -42.15
N ARG A 490 8.75 -22.70 -43.02
CA ARG A 490 9.77 -23.29 -43.89
C ARG A 490 10.32 -22.30 -44.90
N PHE A 491 9.45 -21.47 -45.48
CA PHE A 491 9.86 -20.46 -46.44
C PHE A 491 10.80 -19.43 -45.80
N ILE A 492 10.49 -18.97 -44.59
CA ILE A 492 11.37 -18.10 -43.79
C ILE A 492 12.71 -18.80 -43.56
N SER A 493 12.69 -20.02 -43.00
CA SER A 493 13.91 -20.78 -42.70
C SER A 493 14.77 -21.03 -43.93
N ALA A 494 14.17 -21.30 -45.09
CA ALA A 494 14.91 -21.52 -46.33
C ALA A 494 15.50 -20.22 -46.91
N THR A 495 14.88 -19.08 -46.64
CA THR A 495 15.31 -17.77 -47.17
C THR A 495 16.40 -17.15 -46.32
N GLN A 496 16.27 -17.22 -44.99
CA GLN A 496 17.19 -16.59 -44.04
C GLN A 496 18.21 -17.56 -43.43
N GLY A 497 18.07 -18.87 -43.68
CA GLY A 497 18.90 -19.93 -43.06
C GLY A 497 18.26 -20.49 -41.78
N THR A 498 17.67 -19.63 -40.95
CA THR A 498 16.82 -19.99 -39.80
C THR A 498 15.50 -19.21 -39.88
N ALA A 499 14.53 -19.57 -39.04
CA ALA A 499 13.27 -18.87 -38.85
C ALA A 499 13.32 -17.87 -37.69
N ASP A 500 14.53 -17.53 -37.22
CA ASP A 500 14.76 -16.62 -36.10
C ASP A 500 14.20 -15.22 -36.40
N GLY A 501 13.28 -14.77 -35.54
CA GLY A 501 12.63 -13.46 -35.68
C GLY A 501 11.64 -13.37 -36.83
N GLY A 502 11.35 -14.47 -37.54
CA GLY A 502 10.34 -14.51 -38.58
C GLY A 502 8.93 -14.24 -38.03
N ILE A 503 8.08 -13.59 -38.83
CA ILE A 503 6.68 -13.31 -38.48
C ILE A 503 5.75 -13.97 -39.50
N ILE A 504 4.84 -14.80 -39.00
CA ILE A 504 3.75 -15.39 -39.78
C ILE A 504 2.46 -14.67 -39.43
N TYR A 505 1.94 -13.89 -40.38
CA TYR A 505 0.64 -13.25 -40.30
C TYR A 505 -0.46 -14.19 -40.77
N LEU A 506 -1.49 -14.34 -39.95
CA LEU A 506 -2.67 -15.16 -40.23
C LEU A 506 -3.84 -14.26 -40.64
N GLU A 507 -4.37 -14.46 -41.85
CA GLU A 507 -5.65 -13.87 -42.23
C GLU A 507 -6.81 -14.50 -41.44
N GLU A 508 -8.03 -13.99 -41.58
CA GLU A 508 -9.20 -14.57 -40.89
C GLU A 508 -9.41 -16.05 -41.24
N GLY A 509 -9.61 -16.89 -40.21
CA GLY A 509 -10.10 -18.25 -40.36
C GLY A 509 -9.42 -19.28 -39.45
N ASP A 510 -9.59 -20.54 -39.84
CA ASP A 510 -9.14 -21.70 -39.08
C ASP A 510 -7.83 -22.27 -39.63
N TYR A 511 -6.86 -22.45 -38.74
CA TYR A 511 -5.54 -22.96 -39.08
C TYR A 511 -5.21 -24.18 -38.24
N PRO A 512 -5.02 -25.35 -38.85
CA PRO A 512 -4.40 -26.46 -38.14
C PRO A 512 -3.01 -26.04 -37.63
N TRP A 513 -2.70 -26.34 -36.37
CA TRP A 513 -1.35 -26.13 -35.79
C TRP A 513 -0.24 -26.83 -36.61
N GLY A 514 -0.65 -27.84 -37.41
CA GLY A 514 0.04 -28.30 -38.61
C GLY A 514 0.23 -29.83 -38.62
N PRO A 515 0.28 -30.47 -39.81
CA PRO A 515 0.90 -31.79 -39.95
C PRO A 515 2.42 -31.67 -39.92
N GLU A 516 3.08 -32.62 -39.25
CA GLU A 516 4.53 -32.82 -39.35
C GLU A 516 4.94 -33.06 -40.82
N SER A 517 5.88 -32.25 -41.34
CA SER A 517 6.46 -32.48 -42.66
C SER A 517 7.91 -31.99 -42.77
N TRP A 518 8.71 -32.69 -43.58
CA TRP A 518 10.13 -32.38 -43.82
C TRP A 518 10.34 -31.48 -45.05
N PRO A 519 11.40 -30.64 -45.08
CA PRO A 519 12.23 -30.19 -43.93
C PRO A 519 11.45 -29.36 -42.90
N THR A 520 11.86 -29.48 -41.63
CA THR A 520 11.32 -28.69 -40.51
C THR A 520 12.04 -27.33 -40.41
N PRO A 521 11.34 -26.24 -40.03
CA PRO A 521 11.98 -24.95 -39.79
C PRO A 521 12.91 -25.01 -38.57
N THR A 522 13.98 -24.21 -38.57
CA THR A 522 14.93 -24.15 -37.44
C THR A 522 14.93 -22.77 -36.82
N THR A 523 14.95 -22.69 -35.49
CA THR A 523 15.14 -21.47 -34.71
C THR A 523 16.24 -21.76 -33.70
N VAL A 524 17.00 -20.75 -33.32
CA VAL A 524 18.18 -20.87 -32.47
C VAL A 524 18.03 -19.99 -31.24
N ASP A 525 17.82 -18.70 -31.45
CA ASP A 525 17.91 -17.66 -30.42
C ASP A 525 16.93 -16.50 -30.63
N ARG A 526 16.01 -16.55 -31.60
CA ARG A 526 14.87 -15.63 -31.67
C ARG A 526 13.57 -16.36 -31.98
N TRP A 527 12.48 -15.82 -31.46
CA TRP A 527 11.16 -16.41 -31.62
C TRP A 527 10.66 -16.31 -33.07
N LEU A 528 10.23 -17.45 -33.63
CA LEU A 528 9.31 -17.45 -34.76
C LEU A 528 7.92 -17.07 -34.24
N THR A 529 7.42 -15.90 -34.63
CA THR A 529 6.14 -15.36 -34.14
C THR A 529 5.00 -15.68 -35.10
N ILE A 530 3.89 -16.19 -34.57
CA ILE A 530 2.66 -16.50 -35.30
C ILE A 530 1.54 -15.66 -34.69
N LYS A 531 0.95 -14.76 -35.49
CA LYS A 531 -0.06 -13.81 -35.03
C LYS A 531 -1.05 -13.40 -36.13
N PRO A 532 -2.19 -12.78 -35.81
CA PRO A 532 -3.11 -12.24 -36.82
C PRO A 532 -2.45 -11.21 -37.73
N ALA A 533 -2.87 -11.19 -38.98
CA ALA A 533 -2.50 -10.15 -39.94
C ALA A 533 -2.98 -8.77 -39.47
N PRO A 534 -2.29 -7.67 -39.85
CA PRO A 534 -2.71 -6.33 -39.47
C PRO A 534 -4.18 -6.05 -39.82
N GLY A 535 -4.95 -5.65 -38.81
CA GLY A 535 -6.40 -5.39 -38.92
C GLY A 535 -7.31 -6.60 -38.72
N VAL A 536 -6.76 -7.79 -38.42
CA VAL A 536 -7.53 -8.98 -38.05
C VAL A 536 -7.53 -9.10 -36.52
N HIS A 537 -8.72 -9.23 -35.93
CA HIS A 537 -8.86 -9.38 -34.49
C HIS A 537 -8.55 -10.82 -34.05
N GLN A 538 -8.06 -11.00 -32.83
CA GLN A 538 -7.70 -12.30 -32.24
C GLN A 538 -8.79 -13.38 -32.40
N SER A 539 -10.05 -13.02 -32.13
CA SER A 539 -11.19 -13.95 -32.23
C SER A 539 -11.51 -14.43 -33.65
N GLN A 540 -10.94 -13.77 -34.68
CA GLN A 540 -11.10 -14.13 -36.09
C GLN A 540 -10.03 -15.13 -36.56
N VAL A 541 -9.00 -15.37 -35.75
CA VAL A 541 -7.93 -16.32 -36.07
C VAL A 541 -7.96 -17.46 -35.06
N ARG A 542 -8.28 -18.65 -35.56
CA ARG A 542 -8.44 -19.82 -34.72
C ARG A 542 -7.43 -20.89 -35.08
N ILE A 543 -6.54 -21.20 -34.14
CA ILE A 543 -5.69 -22.37 -34.23
C ILE A 543 -6.51 -23.60 -33.82
N THR A 544 -6.60 -24.56 -34.72
CA THR A 544 -7.27 -25.84 -34.49
C THR A 544 -6.23 -26.93 -34.25
N SER A 545 -6.43 -27.69 -33.17
CA SER A 545 -5.49 -28.72 -32.72
C SER A 545 -6.03 -30.12 -32.96
N ASN A 546 -5.47 -30.84 -33.92
CA ASN A 546 -5.71 -32.27 -34.11
C ASN A 546 -4.45 -33.09 -34.46
N GLU A 547 -3.26 -32.48 -34.55
CA GLU A 547 -2.02 -33.09 -35.08
C GLU A 547 -0.76 -32.58 -34.34
N SER A 548 0.39 -33.25 -34.56
CA SER A 548 1.69 -32.85 -34.00
C SER A 548 2.17 -31.54 -34.63
N GLY A 549 2.38 -30.53 -33.79
CA GLY A 549 2.67 -29.15 -34.16
C GLY A 549 4.01 -28.87 -34.83
N ILE A 550 4.34 -27.58 -34.90
CA ILE A 550 5.55 -27.06 -35.55
C ILE A 550 6.80 -27.56 -34.82
N LYS A 551 7.67 -28.29 -35.52
CA LYS A 551 8.95 -28.76 -34.98
C LYS A 551 10.03 -27.70 -35.15
N THR A 552 10.16 -26.83 -34.16
CA THR A 552 11.28 -25.91 -34.04
C THR A 552 11.53 -25.57 -32.57
N LYS A 553 12.60 -24.83 -32.30
CA LYS A 553 13.10 -24.60 -30.95
C LYS A 553 12.42 -23.44 -30.21
N LEU A 554 12.08 -22.35 -30.89
CA LEU A 554 11.46 -21.17 -30.32
C LEU A 554 10.24 -20.79 -31.14
N VAL A 555 9.05 -20.99 -30.57
CA VAL A 555 7.79 -20.56 -31.18
C VAL A 555 7.07 -19.60 -30.24
N HIS A 556 6.65 -18.47 -30.79
CA HIS A 556 5.82 -17.49 -30.10
C HIS A 556 4.45 -17.44 -30.77
N LEU A 557 3.41 -17.79 -30.02
CA LEU A 557 2.03 -17.73 -30.45
C LEU A 557 1.37 -16.54 -29.77
N GLN A 558 0.90 -15.58 -30.57
CA GLN A 558 0.45 -14.29 -30.08
C GLN A 558 -0.92 -13.91 -30.64
N ASP A 559 -1.80 -13.33 -29.82
CA ASP A 559 -3.07 -12.72 -30.23
C ASP A 559 -4.02 -13.67 -31.01
N VAL A 560 -4.08 -14.96 -30.67
CA VAL A 560 -4.97 -15.93 -31.36
C VAL A 560 -5.93 -16.62 -30.40
N THR A 561 -7.00 -17.21 -30.95
CA THR A 561 -7.78 -18.19 -30.20
C THR A 561 -7.29 -19.60 -30.54
N VAL A 562 -7.11 -20.44 -29.52
CA VAL A 562 -6.79 -21.86 -29.70
C VAL A 562 -7.99 -22.68 -29.26
N THR A 563 -8.48 -23.51 -30.18
CA THR A 563 -9.62 -24.38 -29.91
C THR A 563 -9.31 -25.81 -30.25
N GLN A 564 -9.97 -26.71 -29.53
CA GLN A 564 -9.87 -28.11 -29.82
C GLN A 564 -10.85 -28.55 -30.91
N THR A 565 -10.37 -29.33 -31.88
CA THR A 565 -11.21 -29.99 -32.90
C THR A 565 -10.86 -31.48 -33.02
N GLY A 566 -11.83 -32.39 -32.81
CA GLY A 566 -11.63 -33.84 -33.00
C GLY A 566 -11.20 -34.65 -31.76
N LYS A 567 -11.17 -36.00 -31.88
CA LYS A 567 -10.90 -36.94 -30.76
C LYS A 567 -9.38 -37.12 -30.56
N LEU A 568 -8.85 -36.68 -29.42
CA LEU A 568 -7.43 -36.87 -29.08
C LEU A 568 -7.18 -38.29 -28.52
N THR A 569 -6.02 -38.85 -28.85
CA THR A 569 -5.38 -39.97 -28.12
C THR A 569 -4.44 -39.39 -27.06
N THR A 570 -3.95 -40.19 -26.12
CA THR A 570 -2.99 -39.78 -25.07
C THR A 570 -1.65 -39.21 -25.58
N SER A 571 -1.45 -39.15 -26.90
CA SER A 571 -0.22 -38.72 -27.58
C SER A 571 -0.38 -37.41 -28.35
N ASN A 572 -1.56 -36.77 -28.34
CA ASN A 572 -1.87 -35.61 -29.17
C ASN A 572 -2.60 -34.60 -28.29
N ASN A 573 -1.94 -33.49 -27.93
CA ASN A 573 -2.28 -32.76 -26.71
C ASN A 573 -2.76 -31.32 -26.91
N GLY A 574 -2.86 -30.78 -28.13
CA GLY A 574 -3.10 -29.34 -28.29
C GLY A 574 -2.09 -28.71 -29.24
N LEU A 575 -1.15 -27.99 -28.62
CA LEU A 575 -0.03 -27.34 -29.29
C LEU A 575 1.27 -28.16 -29.17
N GLY A 576 1.15 -29.45 -28.86
CA GLY A 576 2.31 -30.32 -28.64
C GLY A 576 3.17 -30.49 -29.89
N THR A 577 4.48 -30.62 -29.70
CA THR A 577 5.46 -30.91 -30.75
C THR A 577 6.08 -32.29 -30.48
N GLN A 578 6.75 -32.89 -31.47
CA GLN A 578 7.67 -33.99 -31.12
C GLN A 578 9.02 -33.40 -30.71
N PRO A 579 9.70 -33.98 -29.71
CA PRO A 579 10.82 -33.34 -29.03
C PRO A 579 11.98 -33.08 -29.99
N MET A 580 12.24 -31.80 -30.27
CA MET A 580 13.61 -31.32 -30.39
C MET A 580 14.08 -31.01 -28.96
N GLY A 581 15.24 -31.53 -28.55
CA GLY A 581 15.80 -31.19 -27.24
C GLY A 581 15.95 -29.67 -27.13
N GLY A 582 15.43 -29.08 -26.05
CA GLY A 582 15.51 -27.63 -25.82
C GLY A 582 14.47 -26.79 -26.55
N ALA A 583 13.32 -27.33 -26.97
CA ALA A 583 12.23 -26.54 -27.57
C ALA A 583 11.39 -25.78 -26.52
N TRP A 584 11.05 -24.53 -26.78
CA TRP A 584 10.25 -23.64 -25.94
C TRP A 584 9.11 -22.98 -26.71
N LEU A 585 8.00 -22.80 -26.00
CA LEU A 585 6.81 -22.14 -26.50
C LEU A 585 6.50 -20.92 -25.63
N TRP A 586 6.42 -19.76 -26.26
CA TRP A 586 5.86 -18.55 -25.67
C TRP A 586 4.43 -18.38 -26.16
N ILE A 587 3.49 -18.31 -25.23
CA ILE A 587 2.07 -18.12 -25.48
C ILE A 587 1.71 -16.78 -24.85
N ASP A 588 1.34 -15.83 -25.71
CA ASP A 588 1.15 -14.43 -25.32
C ASP A 588 -0.21 -13.93 -25.79
N HIS A 589 -1.03 -13.44 -24.86
CA HIS A 589 -2.34 -12.90 -25.20
C HIS A 589 -3.20 -13.89 -26.01
N VAL A 590 -3.27 -15.15 -25.57
CA VAL A 590 -4.00 -16.25 -26.24
C VAL A 590 -5.24 -16.66 -25.43
N SER A 591 -6.36 -16.84 -26.11
CA SER A 591 -7.57 -17.43 -25.54
C SER A 591 -7.68 -18.92 -25.89
N PHE A 592 -7.74 -19.77 -24.89
CA PHE A 592 -7.95 -21.20 -25.01
C PHE A 592 -9.40 -21.55 -24.68
N THR A 593 -10.09 -22.22 -25.59
CA THR A 593 -11.44 -22.74 -25.31
C THR A 593 -11.52 -24.24 -25.61
N GLY A 594 -11.91 -25.02 -24.61
CA GLY A 594 -12.03 -26.48 -24.69
C GLY A 594 -13.47 -26.98 -24.51
N ASP A 595 -13.61 -28.25 -24.12
CA ASP A 595 -14.88 -28.86 -23.72
C ASP A 595 -14.81 -29.60 -22.37
N GLU A 596 -13.77 -29.30 -21.57
CA GLU A 596 -13.45 -29.82 -20.23
C GLU A 596 -13.10 -31.32 -20.17
N THR A 597 -13.49 -32.12 -21.17
CA THR A 597 -13.27 -33.57 -21.19
C THR A 597 -11.89 -33.95 -21.69
N ARG A 598 -11.25 -33.03 -22.42
CA ARG A 598 -10.04 -33.30 -23.17
C ARG A 598 -9.00 -32.25 -22.88
N THR A 599 -7.76 -32.71 -22.91
CA THR A 599 -6.64 -31.86 -22.58
C THR A 599 -6.34 -30.90 -23.74
N LEU A 600 -6.34 -29.60 -23.45
CA LEU A 600 -5.78 -28.58 -24.31
C LEU A 600 -4.48 -28.12 -23.67
N TRP A 601 -3.47 -28.98 -23.83
CA TRP A 601 -2.14 -28.79 -23.28
C TRP A 601 -1.16 -28.26 -24.31
N PRO A 602 -0.44 -27.19 -23.99
CA PRO A 602 0.80 -26.90 -24.68
C PRO A 602 1.96 -27.86 -24.30
N THR A 603 1.83 -28.79 -23.34
CA THR A 603 2.97 -29.51 -22.71
C THR A 603 3.48 -30.79 -23.37
N GLY A 604 2.82 -31.32 -24.40
CA GLY A 604 3.33 -32.50 -25.09
C GLY A 604 4.58 -32.18 -25.91
N GLY A 605 5.78 -32.46 -25.39
CA GLY A 605 7.04 -32.45 -26.16
C GLY A 605 7.87 -31.15 -26.14
N TRP A 606 7.46 -30.13 -25.39
CA TRP A 606 8.26 -28.92 -25.14
C TRP A 606 9.15 -29.08 -23.89
N SER A 607 10.31 -28.43 -23.91
CA SER A 607 11.24 -28.37 -22.77
C SER A 607 10.81 -27.36 -21.70
N GLY A 608 10.01 -26.36 -22.09
CA GLY A 608 9.43 -25.38 -21.18
C GLY A 608 8.52 -24.40 -21.90
N GLN A 609 7.83 -23.56 -21.13
CA GLN A 609 6.86 -22.60 -21.64
C GLN A 609 6.89 -21.28 -20.88
N PHE A 610 6.52 -20.22 -21.59
CA PHE A 610 6.17 -18.92 -21.03
C PHE A 610 4.71 -18.63 -21.40
N ILE A 611 3.86 -18.37 -20.40
CA ILE A 611 2.45 -18.07 -20.59
C ILE A 611 2.22 -16.67 -20.02
N THR A 612 1.86 -15.73 -20.88
CA THR A 612 1.67 -14.32 -20.52
C THR A 612 0.31 -13.85 -21.02
N ASP A 613 -0.46 -13.21 -20.15
CA ASP A 613 -1.67 -12.47 -20.51
C ASP A 613 -2.74 -13.33 -21.19
N CYS A 614 -2.89 -14.59 -20.76
CA CYS A 614 -3.73 -15.60 -21.40
C CYS A 614 -5.08 -15.85 -20.68
N TRP A 615 -6.03 -16.42 -21.42
CA TRP A 615 -7.32 -16.87 -20.89
C TRP A 615 -7.55 -18.34 -21.20
N TYR A 616 -7.93 -19.12 -20.20
CA TYR A 616 -8.37 -20.50 -20.36
C TYR A 616 -9.82 -20.61 -19.94
N ASP A 617 -10.65 -21.18 -20.80
CA ASP A 617 -12.05 -21.51 -20.48
C ASP A 617 -12.36 -22.93 -20.93
N GLN A 618 -13.05 -23.68 -20.06
CA GLN A 618 -13.52 -25.03 -20.32
C GLN A 618 -12.40 -25.99 -20.75
N THR A 619 -11.22 -25.88 -20.14
CA THR A 619 -10.10 -26.79 -20.44
C THR A 619 -9.93 -27.84 -19.35
N LYS A 620 -9.45 -29.03 -19.72
CA LYS A 620 -9.15 -30.04 -18.69
C LYS A 620 -8.03 -29.60 -17.76
N ARG A 621 -6.98 -28.98 -18.30
CA ARG A 621 -5.83 -28.44 -17.57
C ARG A 621 -5.36 -27.18 -18.27
N ALA A 622 -4.78 -26.24 -17.54
CA ALA A 622 -4.27 -24.99 -18.09
C ALA A 622 -2.73 -25.01 -18.18
N ALA A 623 -2.03 -24.32 -17.26
CA ALA A 623 -0.59 -24.08 -17.36
C ALA A 623 0.23 -25.14 -16.60
N GLU A 624 1.16 -25.80 -17.26
CA GLU A 624 1.93 -26.87 -16.64
C GLU A 624 3.41 -26.83 -17.02
N SER A 625 4.27 -27.12 -16.04
CA SER A 625 5.72 -27.13 -16.15
C SER A 625 6.26 -25.86 -16.82
N SER A 626 5.57 -24.73 -16.60
CA SER A 626 5.89 -23.45 -17.20
C SER A 626 6.97 -22.75 -16.38
N ALA A 627 7.93 -22.12 -17.06
CA ALA A 627 8.90 -21.26 -16.38
C ALA A 627 8.21 -20.01 -15.81
N LEU A 628 7.23 -19.48 -16.55
CA LEU A 628 6.45 -18.30 -16.20
C LEU A 628 4.97 -18.50 -16.58
N VAL A 629 4.08 -18.15 -15.66
CA VAL A 629 2.65 -17.93 -15.87
C VAL A 629 2.31 -16.57 -15.28
N ARG A 630 2.02 -15.59 -16.13
CA ARG A 630 1.73 -14.21 -15.72
C ARG A 630 0.38 -13.76 -16.26
N ASN A 631 -0.35 -12.99 -15.45
CA ASN A 631 -1.59 -12.30 -15.85
C ASN A 631 -2.60 -13.26 -16.53
N THR A 632 -2.72 -14.49 -16.02
CA THR A 632 -3.50 -15.54 -16.67
C THR A 632 -4.79 -15.81 -15.91
N ILE A 633 -5.92 -15.84 -16.61
CA ILE A 633 -7.22 -16.18 -16.05
C ILE A 633 -7.61 -17.57 -16.51
N MET A 634 -7.99 -18.43 -15.56
CA MET A 634 -8.35 -19.82 -15.80
C MET A 634 -9.74 -20.08 -15.23
N THR A 635 -10.69 -20.42 -16.10
CA THR A 635 -12.09 -20.61 -15.74
C THR A 635 -12.57 -21.98 -16.20
N ASN A 636 -13.42 -22.63 -15.39
CA ASN A 636 -13.98 -23.95 -15.72
C ASN A 636 -12.91 -25.01 -15.99
N ILE A 637 -11.96 -25.16 -15.07
CA ILE A 637 -10.86 -26.11 -15.21
C ILE A 637 -11.25 -27.48 -14.67
N GLY A 638 -11.07 -28.52 -15.50
CA GLY A 638 -11.50 -29.89 -15.18
C GLY A 638 -10.59 -30.67 -14.22
N GLU A 639 -9.30 -30.33 -14.16
CA GLU A 639 -8.27 -31.01 -13.36
C GLU A 639 -7.30 -29.98 -12.74
N GLN A 640 -6.01 -29.93 -13.09
CA GLN A 640 -5.10 -28.92 -12.55
C GLN A 640 -5.14 -27.59 -13.31
N ALA A 641 -5.32 -26.49 -12.57
CA ALA A 641 -5.15 -25.15 -13.12
C ALA A 641 -3.68 -24.86 -13.40
N THR A 642 -2.81 -25.08 -12.40
CA THR A 642 -1.36 -25.06 -12.59
C THR A 642 -0.67 -26.32 -12.05
N SER A 643 0.45 -26.73 -12.65
CA SER A 643 1.27 -27.82 -12.10
C SER A 643 2.75 -27.64 -12.42
N ASP A 644 3.63 -27.85 -11.43
CA ASP A 644 5.09 -27.78 -11.57
C ASP A 644 5.64 -26.46 -12.16
N SER A 645 4.80 -25.42 -12.27
CA SER A 645 5.18 -24.11 -12.81
C SER A 645 6.01 -23.33 -11.80
N LYS A 646 7.04 -22.61 -12.27
CA LYS A 646 8.09 -22.05 -11.41
C LYS A 646 7.81 -20.63 -10.92
N LEU A 647 7.18 -19.80 -11.74
CA LEU A 647 6.69 -18.49 -11.36
C LEU A 647 5.24 -18.38 -11.83
N VAL A 648 4.29 -18.29 -10.90
CA VAL A 648 2.88 -17.98 -11.16
C VAL A 648 2.59 -16.64 -10.52
N VAL A 649 2.24 -15.64 -11.32
CA VAL A 649 2.08 -14.27 -10.87
C VAL A 649 0.83 -13.61 -11.44
N ASN A 650 0.13 -12.83 -10.61
CA ASN A 650 -1.07 -12.06 -11.01
C ASN A 650 -2.11 -12.90 -11.75
N SER A 651 -2.29 -14.15 -11.34
CA SER A 651 -3.13 -15.11 -12.07
C SER A 651 -4.34 -15.48 -11.24
N GLN A 652 -5.42 -15.86 -11.91
CA GLN A 652 -6.70 -16.17 -11.26
C GLN A 652 -7.27 -17.48 -11.75
N VAL A 653 -7.88 -18.22 -10.83
CA VAL A 653 -8.64 -19.42 -11.10
C VAL A 653 -10.07 -19.20 -10.61
N HIS A 654 -11.02 -19.47 -11.49
CA HIS A 654 -12.45 -19.38 -11.20
C HIS A 654 -13.10 -20.74 -11.53
N GLU A 655 -13.91 -21.26 -10.62
CA GLU A 655 -14.67 -22.51 -10.84
C GLU A 655 -13.76 -23.72 -11.20
N ILE A 656 -12.78 -23.99 -10.32
CA ILE A 656 -12.01 -25.23 -10.40
C ILE A 656 -12.91 -26.40 -9.96
N ASN A 657 -13.06 -27.45 -10.77
CA ASN A 657 -14.11 -28.49 -10.63
C ASN A 657 -15.48 -28.11 -11.24
N SER A 658 -15.47 -27.73 -12.53
CA SER A 658 -16.67 -27.44 -13.32
C SER A 658 -17.81 -28.47 -13.11
N ALA A 659 -19.07 -28.00 -13.21
CA ALA A 659 -20.26 -28.83 -12.96
C ALA A 659 -20.29 -30.15 -13.77
N ARG A 660 -19.62 -30.22 -14.93
CA ARG A 660 -19.59 -31.41 -15.79
C ARG A 660 -18.63 -32.50 -15.31
N ASN A 661 -17.59 -32.15 -14.56
CA ASN A 661 -16.53 -33.06 -14.11
C ASN A 661 -16.56 -33.32 -12.59
N ARG A 662 -17.59 -32.86 -11.88
CA ARG A 662 -17.75 -33.09 -10.44
C ARG A 662 -17.62 -34.56 -10.08
N GLY A 663 -16.61 -34.87 -9.27
CA GLY A 663 -16.32 -36.23 -8.79
C GLY A 663 -15.67 -37.15 -9.82
N VAL A 664 -15.30 -36.65 -11.00
CA VAL A 664 -14.61 -37.40 -12.06
C VAL A 664 -13.09 -37.29 -11.90
N TYR A 665 -12.62 -36.08 -11.63
CA TYR A 665 -11.22 -35.77 -11.40
C TYR A 665 -11.02 -35.17 -10.00
N HIS A 666 -9.77 -35.14 -9.56
CA HIS A 666 -9.37 -34.52 -8.30
C HIS A 666 -8.56 -33.26 -8.65
N PRO A 667 -9.23 -32.10 -8.85
CA PRO A 667 -8.58 -30.92 -9.38
C PRO A 667 -7.80 -30.15 -8.31
N ASP A 668 -6.68 -29.56 -8.70
CA ASP A 668 -5.79 -28.81 -7.82
C ASP A 668 -5.49 -27.43 -8.41
N VAL A 669 -5.54 -26.38 -7.60
CA VAL A 669 -5.22 -25.02 -8.05
C VAL A 669 -3.74 -24.94 -8.44
N HIS A 670 -2.87 -25.53 -7.62
CA HIS A 670 -1.46 -25.76 -7.96
C HIS A 670 -1.02 -27.14 -7.48
N MET A 671 -0.51 -27.96 -8.39
CA MET A 671 0.02 -29.28 -8.07
C MET A 671 1.55 -29.31 -8.19
N PHE A 672 2.22 -29.70 -7.10
CA PHE A 672 3.59 -30.18 -7.12
C PHE A 672 3.59 -31.70 -7.29
N ARG A 673 4.02 -32.18 -8.46
CA ARG A 673 3.94 -33.61 -8.81
C ARG A 673 4.98 -34.47 -8.10
N SER A 674 4.66 -35.75 -8.03
CA SER A 674 5.44 -36.79 -7.36
C SER A 674 6.74 -37.15 -8.06
N GLY A 675 7.76 -37.53 -7.29
CA GLY A 675 9.04 -38.02 -7.83
C GLY A 675 9.92 -36.93 -8.46
N VAL A 676 9.58 -35.66 -8.27
CA VAL A 676 10.30 -34.48 -8.78
C VAL A 676 10.82 -33.66 -7.61
N VAL A 677 11.98 -33.01 -7.79
CA VAL A 677 12.48 -31.96 -6.89
C VAL A 677 11.91 -30.63 -7.35
N HIS A 678 11.24 -29.93 -6.44
CA HIS A 678 10.73 -28.59 -6.67
C HIS A 678 11.55 -27.59 -5.89
N GLU A 679 12.37 -26.82 -6.60
CA GLU A 679 13.19 -25.75 -6.02
C GLU A 679 12.86 -24.39 -6.65
N ASN A 680 12.95 -23.33 -5.85
CA ASN A 680 12.90 -21.93 -6.27
C ASN A 680 11.57 -21.64 -6.98
N VAL A 681 10.45 -21.78 -6.27
CA VAL A 681 9.10 -21.59 -6.82
C VAL A 681 8.44 -20.38 -6.17
N ILE A 682 7.79 -19.54 -6.98
CA ILE A 682 7.08 -18.35 -6.49
C ILE A 682 5.64 -18.40 -7.00
N LEU A 683 4.68 -18.36 -6.06
CA LEU A 683 3.26 -18.11 -6.32
C LEU A 683 2.94 -16.74 -5.70
N MET A 684 2.68 -15.72 -6.53
CA MET A 684 2.44 -14.35 -6.08
C MET A 684 1.15 -13.80 -6.66
N ASN A 685 0.30 -13.16 -5.85
CA ASN A 685 -1.00 -12.63 -6.31
C ASN A 685 -1.81 -13.70 -7.07
N TYR A 686 -1.74 -14.95 -6.60
CA TYR A 686 -2.43 -16.07 -7.22
C TYR A 686 -3.74 -16.29 -6.47
N GLN A 687 -4.86 -16.10 -7.16
CA GLN A 687 -6.18 -16.08 -6.55
C GLN A 687 -7.02 -17.23 -7.07
N ALA A 688 -7.69 -17.97 -6.20
CA ALA A 688 -8.61 -19.02 -6.58
C ALA A 688 -9.96 -18.86 -5.88
N TYR A 689 -10.98 -18.66 -6.69
CA TYR A 689 -12.38 -18.51 -6.31
C TYR A 689 -13.13 -19.77 -6.72
N ASP A 690 -13.60 -20.52 -5.73
CA ASP A 690 -14.33 -21.76 -5.94
C ASP A 690 -15.52 -21.76 -4.98
N GLY A 691 -16.67 -21.35 -5.52
CA GLY A 691 -17.92 -21.32 -4.79
C GLY A 691 -18.34 -22.74 -4.43
N ASP A 692 -17.85 -23.22 -3.28
CA ASP A 692 -18.32 -24.37 -2.52
C ASP A 692 -18.78 -25.54 -3.41
N SER A 693 -17.90 -26.02 -4.30
CA SER A 693 -18.18 -27.18 -5.14
C SER A 693 -18.19 -28.45 -4.27
N PRO A 694 -19.35 -29.12 -4.03
CA PRO A 694 -19.38 -30.37 -3.29
C PRO A 694 -18.67 -31.44 -4.13
N GLY A 695 -17.36 -31.62 -3.90
CA GLY A 695 -16.52 -32.44 -4.78
C GLY A 695 -15.00 -32.39 -4.62
N GLY A 696 -14.42 -31.54 -3.75
CA GLY A 696 -13.03 -31.74 -3.30
C GLY A 696 -11.91 -31.25 -4.24
N ALA A 697 -12.06 -30.07 -4.85
CA ALA A 697 -10.89 -29.36 -5.37
C ALA A 697 -9.94 -29.01 -4.22
N GLN A 698 -8.63 -29.20 -4.41
CA GLN A 698 -7.62 -28.78 -3.45
C GLN A 698 -6.99 -27.46 -3.91
N GLY A 699 -6.56 -26.65 -2.95
CA GLY A 699 -5.77 -25.45 -3.25
C GLY A 699 -4.37 -25.84 -3.74
N ILE A 700 -3.38 -25.67 -2.88
CA ILE A 700 -2.00 -26.08 -3.15
C ILE A 700 -1.83 -27.53 -2.69
N PHE A 701 -1.54 -28.43 -3.64
CA PHE A 701 -1.32 -29.84 -3.37
C PHE A 701 0.11 -30.26 -3.67
N ILE A 702 0.77 -30.80 -2.65
CA ILE A 702 2.09 -31.40 -2.76
C ILE A 702 1.93 -32.91 -2.63
N LYS A 703 2.16 -33.66 -3.72
CA LYS A 703 1.96 -35.11 -3.76
C LYS A 703 3.29 -35.85 -3.94
N GLN A 704 3.82 -36.45 -2.89
CA GLN A 704 5.00 -37.33 -2.96
C GLN A 704 6.22 -36.76 -3.72
N PRO A 705 6.57 -35.45 -3.64
CA PRO A 705 7.83 -35.02 -4.20
C PRO A 705 8.99 -35.55 -3.34
N GLN A 706 10.16 -35.68 -3.97
CA GLN A 706 11.40 -36.01 -3.26
C GLN A 706 11.84 -34.85 -2.35
N LEU A 707 11.62 -33.61 -2.79
CA LEU A 707 11.98 -32.39 -2.07
C LEU A 707 11.16 -31.21 -2.58
N VAL A 708 10.66 -30.39 -1.65
CA VAL A 708 10.15 -29.04 -1.93
C VAL A 708 11.03 -28.06 -1.19
N LYS A 709 11.70 -27.16 -1.91
CA LYS A 709 12.74 -26.29 -1.35
C LYS A 709 12.64 -24.87 -1.90
N ASP A 710 12.88 -23.87 -1.05
CA ASP A 710 12.96 -22.47 -1.46
C ASP A 710 11.68 -22.04 -2.22
N VAL A 711 10.53 -22.09 -1.54
CA VAL A 711 9.21 -21.80 -2.12
C VAL A 711 8.58 -20.59 -1.42
N ALA A 712 8.10 -19.63 -2.21
CA ALA A 712 7.40 -18.44 -1.72
C ALA A 712 5.95 -18.43 -2.21
N ILE A 713 5.01 -18.30 -1.29
CA ILE A 713 3.58 -18.12 -1.54
C ILE A 713 3.20 -16.77 -0.92
N VAL A 714 2.97 -15.77 -1.76
CA VAL A 714 2.83 -14.37 -1.35
C VAL A 714 1.54 -13.78 -1.89
N ASN A 715 0.78 -13.05 -1.07
CA ASN A 715 -0.49 -12.42 -1.51
C ASN A 715 -1.43 -13.39 -2.23
N THR A 716 -1.48 -14.64 -1.77
CA THR A 716 -2.24 -15.70 -2.42
C THR A 716 -3.59 -15.84 -1.74
N PHE A 717 -4.66 -15.94 -2.53
CA PHE A 717 -6.01 -16.20 -2.03
C PHE A 717 -6.50 -17.55 -2.52
N MET A 718 -7.06 -18.37 -1.64
CA MET A 718 -7.64 -19.66 -1.98
C MET A 718 -8.94 -19.86 -1.20
N GLU A 719 -10.05 -19.93 -1.92
CA GLU A 719 -11.37 -20.35 -1.40
C GLU A 719 -11.59 -21.88 -1.47
N SER A 720 -10.81 -22.55 -2.32
CA SER A 720 -10.89 -23.98 -2.59
C SER A 720 -10.58 -24.85 -1.35
N GLY A 721 -11.00 -26.12 -1.38
CA GLY A 721 -10.77 -27.11 -0.32
C GLY A 721 -9.31 -27.32 0.09
N ASN A 722 -9.09 -28.21 1.07
CA ASN A 722 -7.82 -28.36 1.82
C ASN A 722 -6.52 -28.13 1.01
N ASN A 723 -5.69 -27.19 1.48
CA ASN A 723 -4.30 -27.07 1.06
C ASN A 723 -3.52 -28.20 1.73
N ARG A 724 -2.86 -29.06 0.95
CA ARG A 724 -2.35 -30.32 1.47
C ARG A 724 -0.91 -30.55 1.08
N ILE A 725 -0.09 -30.76 2.09
CA ILE A 725 1.31 -31.10 1.97
C ILE A 725 1.51 -32.56 2.38
N GLN A 726 1.78 -33.40 1.37
CA GLN A 726 2.13 -34.82 1.52
C GLN A 726 3.47 -35.07 0.85
N ASN A 727 4.56 -35.02 1.60
CA ASN A 727 5.90 -35.15 1.04
C ASN A 727 6.89 -35.79 2.02
N GLU A 728 8.09 -36.07 1.50
CA GLU A 728 9.21 -36.56 2.30
C GLU A 728 9.91 -35.39 3.02
N ARG A 729 10.17 -34.28 2.32
CA ARG A 729 10.98 -33.17 2.82
C ARG A 729 10.54 -31.80 2.26
N THR A 730 10.31 -30.83 3.15
CA THR A 730 10.13 -29.40 2.83
C THR A 730 11.21 -28.56 3.50
N GLU A 731 11.81 -27.63 2.75
CA GLU A 731 12.80 -26.69 3.25
C GLU A 731 12.49 -25.27 2.76
N ASN A 732 12.60 -24.26 3.63
CA ASN A 732 12.50 -22.85 3.25
C ASN A 732 11.18 -22.52 2.51
N LEU A 733 10.05 -22.84 3.14
CA LEU A 733 8.72 -22.48 2.65
C LEU A 733 8.27 -21.19 3.33
N LEU A 734 8.10 -20.13 2.55
CA LEU A 734 7.55 -18.85 2.99
C LEU A 734 6.10 -18.72 2.52
N VAL A 735 5.18 -18.51 3.45
CA VAL A 735 3.78 -18.14 3.21
C VAL A 735 3.54 -16.77 3.82
N TRP A 736 3.24 -15.77 2.98
CA TRP A 736 3.20 -14.38 3.38
C TRP A 736 1.94 -13.69 2.88
N ASN A 737 1.28 -12.94 3.76
CA ASN A 737 0.11 -12.11 3.41
C ASN A 737 -0.90 -12.92 2.61
N SER A 738 -1.18 -14.16 2.99
CA SER A 738 -2.02 -15.05 2.18
C SER A 738 -3.28 -15.42 2.95
N THR A 739 -4.37 -15.66 2.23
CA THR A 739 -5.69 -15.96 2.80
C THR A 739 -6.17 -17.31 2.27
N PHE A 740 -6.40 -18.27 3.18
CA PHE A 740 -6.90 -19.60 2.86
C PHE A 740 -8.23 -19.84 3.58
N VAL A 741 -9.33 -19.74 2.83
CA VAL A 741 -10.71 -19.90 3.32
C VAL A 741 -11.31 -21.24 2.84
N GLY A 742 -12.32 -21.77 3.54
CA GLY A 742 -13.04 -23.00 3.12
C GLY A 742 -12.34 -24.35 3.36
N GLY A 743 -11.00 -24.39 3.49
CA GLY A 743 -10.21 -25.61 3.70
C GLY A 743 -9.23 -25.57 4.88
N SER A 744 -8.70 -26.73 5.27
CA SER A 744 -7.61 -26.84 6.23
C SER A 744 -6.24 -26.80 5.53
N TRP A 745 -5.23 -26.23 6.19
CA TRP A 745 -3.84 -26.52 5.85
C TRP A 745 -3.44 -27.84 6.49
N ILE A 746 -3.07 -28.84 5.67
CA ILE A 746 -2.83 -30.21 6.13
C ILE A 746 -1.38 -30.63 5.90
N TRP A 747 -0.72 -31.03 6.98
CA TRP A 747 0.54 -31.76 6.94
C TRP A 747 0.24 -33.26 7.11
N GLY A 748 0.75 -34.09 6.20
CA GLY A 748 0.55 -35.53 6.25
C GLY A 748 1.76 -36.32 5.79
N GLU A 749 2.03 -37.44 6.46
CA GLU A 749 3.03 -38.42 6.04
C GLU A 749 2.56 -39.19 4.79
N LEU A 750 3.51 -39.67 3.99
CA LEU A 750 3.24 -40.70 2.98
C LEU A 750 3.18 -42.07 3.65
N GLU A 751 2.58 -43.04 2.98
CA GLU A 751 2.69 -44.44 3.41
C GLU A 751 4.18 -44.86 3.42
N ASN A 752 4.77 -44.93 4.62
CA ASN A 752 6.13 -45.41 4.93
C ASN A 752 7.32 -44.42 4.85
N THR A 753 7.12 -43.09 4.93
CA THR A 753 8.25 -42.12 5.04
C THR A 753 8.03 -41.10 6.16
N ASP A 754 9.11 -40.72 6.85
CA ASP A 754 9.08 -39.64 7.86
C ASP A 754 9.03 -38.26 7.15
N LEU A 755 8.13 -37.38 7.59
CA LEU A 755 8.03 -36.00 7.10
C LEU A 755 9.11 -35.13 7.74
N THR A 756 9.97 -34.49 6.93
CA THR A 756 10.98 -33.53 7.41
C THR A 756 10.62 -32.11 6.99
N LEU A 757 10.50 -31.19 7.96
CA LEU A 757 10.22 -29.77 7.73
C LEU A 757 11.33 -28.91 8.33
N SER A 758 11.82 -27.91 7.58
CA SER A 758 12.80 -26.93 8.08
C SER A 758 12.62 -25.58 7.41
N GLY A 759 12.87 -24.48 8.14
CA GLY A 759 12.74 -23.12 7.60
C GLY A 759 11.34 -22.78 7.09
N ILE A 760 10.29 -23.24 7.79
CA ILE A 760 8.91 -22.94 7.42
C ILE A 760 8.51 -21.62 8.09
N ASP A 761 7.92 -20.69 7.34
CA ASP A 761 7.49 -19.40 7.87
C ASP A 761 6.13 -19.01 7.30
N PHE A 762 5.16 -18.89 8.19
CA PHE A 762 3.85 -18.33 7.91
C PHE A 762 3.75 -16.99 8.61
N ARG A 763 3.48 -15.95 7.83
CA ARG A 763 3.44 -14.58 8.34
C ARG A 763 2.30 -13.77 7.76
N ASN A 764 1.73 -12.93 8.61
CA ASN A 764 0.68 -11.99 8.24
C ASN A 764 -0.48 -12.62 7.44
N SER A 765 -0.80 -13.88 7.69
CA SER A 765 -1.73 -14.65 6.86
C SER A 765 -3.02 -15.00 7.62
N ILE A 766 -4.10 -15.20 6.87
CA ILE A 766 -5.40 -15.65 7.38
C ILE A 766 -5.60 -17.12 6.99
N ILE A 767 -5.89 -17.97 7.96
CA ILE A 767 -6.04 -19.41 7.74
C ILE A 767 -7.30 -19.92 8.43
N THR A 768 -8.18 -20.64 7.73
CA THR A 768 -9.43 -21.17 8.34
C THR A 768 -9.16 -22.08 9.52
N ASN A 769 -8.34 -23.10 9.30
CA ASN A 769 -7.90 -24.05 10.31
C ASN A 769 -6.61 -24.73 9.83
N GLN A 770 -5.84 -25.26 10.76
CA GLN A 770 -4.78 -26.22 10.46
C GLN A 770 -5.13 -27.57 11.06
N ALA A 771 -4.92 -28.62 10.27
CA ALA A 771 -5.11 -29.98 10.73
C ALA A 771 -3.85 -30.78 10.38
N ALA A 772 -3.15 -31.27 11.39
CA ALA A 772 -2.08 -32.23 11.17
C ALA A 772 -2.67 -33.65 11.25
N SER A 773 -2.53 -34.44 10.20
CA SER A 773 -3.03 -35.82 10.16
C SER A 773 -1.83 -36.77 10.12
N PHE A 774 -1.35 -37.14 11.31
CA PHE A 774 -0.28 -38.12 11.48
C PHE A 774 -0.88 -39.49 11.81
N THR A 775 -0.47 -40.53 11.08
CA THR A 775 -0.95 -41.90 11.30
C THR A 775 -0.06 -42.67 12.28
N ARG A 776 1.07 -42.10 12.74
CA ARG A 776 2.02 -42.76 13.65
C ARG A 776 2.28 -42.01 14.97
N THR A 777 2.45 -42.78 16.03
CA THR A 777 2.58 -42.36 17.44
C THR A 777 3.91 -41.70 17.84
N GLN A 778 4.73 -41.20 16.90
CA GLN A 778 6.07 -40.66 17.21
C GLN A 778 6.49 -39.40 16.45
N ALA A 779 5.70 -38.86 15.53
CA ALA A 779 6.00 -37.54 14.98
C ALA A 779 5.51 -36.46 15.96
N GLN A 780 6.35 -36.10 16.94
CA GLN A 780 6.29 -34.76 17.49
C GLN A 780 6.72 -33.79 16.37
N VAL A 781 5.82 -33.48 15.44
CA VAL A 781 5.85 -32.15 14.82
C VAL A 781 5.36 -31.23 15.92
N LEU A 782 6.27 -30.89 16.84
CA LEU A 782 6.21 -29.60 17.48
C LEU A 782 6.33 -28.63 16.31
N LEU A 783 5.19 -28.13 15.82
CA LEU A 783 5.19 -26.93 15.00
C LEU A 783 6.04 -25.96 15.80
N ASP A 784 7.20 -25.59 15.26
CA ASP A 784 8.07 -24.66 15.94
C ASP A 784 7.23 -23.38 16.13
N PRO A 785 7.01 -22.92 17.38
CA PRO A 785 6.23 -21.71 17.61
C PRO A 785 6.85 -20.50 16.90
N ASP A 786 8.12 -20.57 16.51
CA ASP A 786 8.82 -19.56 15.71
C ASP A 786 8.49 -19.62 14.20
N TRP A 787 7.66 -20.58 13.73
CA TRP A 787 7.21 -20.60 12.32
C TRP A 787 6.04 -19.66 12.04
N TYR A 788 5.35 -19.18 13.07
CA TYR A 788 4.12 -18.42 12.93
C TYR A 788 4.26 -17.03 13.54
N HIS A 789 4.16 -16.02 12.69
CA HIS A 789 4.24 -14.62 13.08
C HIS A 789 3.02 -13.84 12.61
N SER A 790 2.29 -13.23 13.55
CA SER A 790 1.22 -12.27 13.23
C SER A 790 0.12 -12.84 12.32
N ASN A 791 -0.23 -14.11 12.48
CA ASN A 791 -1.30 -14.75 11.70
C ASN A 791 -2.66 -14.68 12.41
N HIS A 792 -3.73 -14.88 11.64
CA HIS A 792 -5.08 -15.08 12.16
C HIS A 792 -5.61 -16.47 11.82
N PHE A 793 -6.19 -17.16 12.80
CA PHE A 793 -6.84 -18.45 12.60
C PHE A 793 -8.36 -18.34 12.83
N ILE A 794 -9.17 -18.63 11.81
CA ILE A 794 -10.64 -18.51 11.90
C ILE A 794 -11.21 -19.54 12.90
N SER A 795 -10.60 -20.73 12.96
CA SER A 795 -10.92 -21.83 13.87
C SER A 795 -9.68 -22.69 14.17
N GLY A 796 -9.68 -23.46 15.27
CA GLY A 796 -8.60 -24.43 15.60
C GLY A 796 -7.72 -24.06 16.80
N ILE A 797 -6.67 -24.85 17.02
CA ILE A 797 -5.65 -24.59 18.07
C ILE A 797 -4.52 -23.78 17.43
N ALA A 798 -4.38 -22.53 17.87
CA ALA A 798 -3.29 -21.65 17.53
C ALA A 798 -1.97 -22.11 18.22
N LEU A 799 -0.92 -22.38 17.44
CA LEU A 799 0.45 -22.59 17.91
C LEU A 799 1.32 -21.49 17.28
N GLY A 800 1.98 -20.66 18.10
CA GLY A 800 2.79 -19.52 17.63
C GLY A 800 2.63 -18.26 18.47
N SER A 801 3.15 -17.13 17.97
CA SER A 801 3.12 -15.81 18.63
C SER A 801 2.20 -14.81 17.91
N ASP A 802 1.56 -13.90 18.66
CA ASP A 802 0.67 -12.82 18.17
C ASP A 802 -0.57 -13.28 17.35
N LEU A 803 -1.22 -14.35 17.81
CA LEU A 803 -2.35 -14.99 17.14
C LEU A 803 -3.70 -14.43 17.60
N SER A 804 -4.62 -14.21 16.67
CA SER A 804 -6.03 -13.95 16.96
C SER A 804 -6.91 -15.12 16.49
N LEU A 805 -8.01 -15.36 17.22
CA LEU A 805 -8.98 -16.42 16.98
C LEU A 805 -10.39 -15.82 16.89
N GLY A 806 -11.24 -16.35 16.01
CA GLY A 806 -12.65 -15.96 15.90
C GLY A 806 -13.12 -15.86 14.46
N ASN A 807 -14.44 -15.75 14.25
CA ASN A 807 -14.96 -15.57 12.91
C ASN A 807 -14.54 -14.19 12.38
N LEU A 808 -13.89 -14.18 11.21
CA LEU A 808 -13.70 -12.98 10.44
C LEU A 808 -15.02 -12.68 9.74
N LEU A 809 -15.56 -11.48 9.92
CA LEU A 809 -16.53 -10.98 8.97
C LEU A 809 -15.72 -10.53 7.74
N PHE A 810 -15.90 -11.21 6.61
CA PHE A 810 -15.47 -10.69 5.32
C PHE A 810 -16.52 -9.72 4.79
N MET A 811 -16.10 -8.80 3.92
CA MET A 811 -16.96 -7.78 3.32
C MET A 811 -18.23 -8.36 2.69
N ASN A 812 -18.05 -9.31 1.75
CA ASN A 812 -19.16 -10.01 1.15
C ASN A 812 -18.70 -11.27 0.42
N GLU A 813 -18.67 -12.40 1.13
CA GLU A 813 -18.31 -13.70 0.56
C GLU A 813 -19.21 -14.08 -0.62
N ALA A 814 -20.51 -13.72 -0.57
CA ALA A 814 -21.46 -14.05 -1.64
C ALA A 814 -21.16 -13.32 -2.98
N SER A 815 -20.32 -12.27 -2.95
CA SER A 815 -19.82 -11.59 -4.15
C SER A 815 -18.32 -11.74 -4.34
N ASN A 816 -17.70 -12.77 -3.75
CA ASN A 816 -16.25 -13.03 -3.77
C ASN A 816 -15.39 -11.87 -3.22
N ASP A 817 -15.94 -11.05 -2.32
CA ASP A 817 -15.19 -9.99 -1.63
C ASP A 817 -14.71 -10.48 -0.26
N PHE A 818 -13.49 -11.01 -0.25
CA PHE A 818 -12.82 -11.57 0.93
C PHE A 818 -11.91 -10.56 1.64
N ARG A 819 -12.13 -9.26 1.43
CA ARG A 819 -11.47 -8.23 2.24
C ARG A 819 -11.95 -8.32 3.69
N PRO A 820 -11.05 -8.23 4.69
CA PRO A 820 -11.48 -8.11 6.09
C PRO A 820 -12.30 -6.82 6.28
N VAL A 821 -13.43 -6.90 6.99
CA VAL A 821 -14.17 -5.69 7.39
C VAL A 821 -13.34 -4.83 8.35
N ALA A 822 -13.59 -3.52 8.38
CA ALA A 822 -12.79 -2.54 9.14
C ALA A 822 -12.68 -2.87 10.65
N ASP A 823 -13.72 -3.42 11.26
CA ASP A 823 -13.76 -3.73 12.70
C ASP A 823 -13.19 -5.12 13.05
N SER A 824 -12.65 -5.84 12.07
CA SER A 824 -12.10 -7.18 12.28
C SER A 824 -10.79 -7.16 13.07
N VAL A 825 -10.53 -8.21 13.86
CA VAL A 825 -9.23 -8.42 14.53
C VAL A 825 -8.06 -8.66 13.57
N ALA A 826 -8.36 -8.96 12.31
CA ALA A 826 -7.39 -9.02 11.23
C ALA A 826 -7.15 -7.65 10.57
N ALA A 827 -8.03 -6.67 10.78
CA ALA A 827 -7.84 -5.32 10.28
C ALA A 827 -6.78 -4.60 11.13
N PHE A 828 -5.96 -3.79 10.46
CA PHE A 828 -5.03 -2.85 11.10
C PHE A 828 -3.99 -3.45 12.06
N ARG A 829 -3.29 -4.51 11.66
CA ARG A 829 -2.14 -5.10 12.39
C ARG A 829 -0.84 -4.57 11.75
N SER A 830 0.15 -4.13 12.53
CA SER A 830 1.29 -3.36 11.99
C SER A 830 2.21 -4.15 11.05
N SER A 831 2.67 -3.45 10.00
CA SER A 831 3.69 -3.73 8.97
C SER A 831 3.58 -5.04 8.14
N PRO A 832 2.89 -5.00 7.00
CA PRO A 832 3.29 -5.82 5.86
C PRO A 832 4.63 -5.30 5.34
N THR A 833 5.48 -6.21 4.87
CA THR A 833 6.80 -5.87 4.28
C THR A 833 6.80 -6.13 2.77
N VAL A 834 5.68 -6.64 2.25
CA VAL A 834 5.24 -6.55 0.85
C VAL A 834 4.29 -5.35 0.72
N PRO A 835 4.55 -4.36 -0.15
CA PRO A 835 3.87 -3.06 -0.13
C PRO A 835 2.51 -3.04 -0.85
N PHE A 836 2.00 -4.19 -1.27
CA PHE A 836 0.77 -4.31 -2.04
C PHE A 836 -0.01 -5.57 -1.64
N ASP A 837 -1.27 -5.64 -2.03
CA ASP A 837 -2.17 -6.77 -1.81
C ASP A 837 -2.37 -7.62 -3.08
N ALA A 838 -3.19 -8.67 -3.00
CA ALA A 838 -3.41 -9.57 -4.12
C ALA A 838 -4.05 -8.91 -5.35
N ASN A 839 -4.75 -7.78 -5.17
CA ASN A 839 -5.32 -6.97 -6.25
C ASN A 839 -4.37 -5.88 -6.76
N GLY A 840 -3.15 -5.81 -6.19
CA GLY A 840 -2.15 -4.81 -6.53
C GLY A 840 -2.38 -3.45 -5.85
N GLN A 841 -3.34 -3.34 -4.93
CA GLN A 841 -3.57 -2.12 -4.14
C GLN A 841 -2.44 -1.96 -3.12
N LEU A 842 -2.01 -0.72 -2.89
CA LEU A 842 -0.95 -0.40 -1.94
C LEU A 842 -1.40 -0.67 -0.51
N ARG A 843 -0.50 -1.23 0.30
CA ARG A 843 -0.71 -1.43 1.73
C ARG A 843 -0.16 -0.25 2.53
N GLY A 844 -0.92 0.18 3.53
CA GLY A 844 -0.48 1.19 4.49
C GLY A 844 0.59 0.68 5.47
N THR A 845 1.12 1.59 6.30
CA THR A 845 2.03 1.24 7.41
C THR A 845 1.36 0.36 8.48
N ILE A 846 0.03 0.41 8.52
CA ILE A 846 -0.84 -0.45 9.31
C ILE A 846 -1.82 -1.03 8.29
N SER A 847 -1.83 -2.36 8.15
CA SER A 847 -2.57 -3.02 7.07
C SER A 847 -3.29 -4.26 7.61
N ALA A 848 -4.30 -4.71 6.87
CA ALA A 848 -4.96 -5.95 7.19
C ALA A 848 -4.04 -7.18 7.01
N LEU A 849 -4.27 -8.21 7.82
CA LEU A 849 -3.69 -9.54 7.58
C LEU A 849 -4.30 -10.19 6.33
N GLY A 850 -3.57 -11.12 5.74
CA GLY A 850 -4.03 -11.93 4.61
C GLY A 850 -3.76 -11.28 3.26
N ALA A 851 -4.40 -11.83 2.22
CA ALA A 851 -4.18 -11.50 0.81
C ALA A 851 -4.60 -10.09 0.42
N PHE A 852 -5.61 -9.53 1.09
CA PHE A 852 -6.23 -8.26 0.71
C PHE A 852 -6.06 -7.18 1.79
N ILE A 853 -6.17 -5.92 1.41
CA ILE A 853 -6.36 -4.81 2.37
C ILE A 853 -7.77 -4.84 3.00
N SER A 854 -7.95 -4.17 4.14
CA SER A 854 -9.27 -4.09 4.78
C SER A 854 -10.16 -3.01 4.18
N GLU A 855 -11.47 -3.10 4.43
CA GLU A 855 -12.41 -2.01 4.18
C GLU A 855 -11.93 -0.70 4.84
N GLY A 856 -11.90 0.39 4.06
CA GLY A 856 -11.47 1.71 4.52
C GLY A 856 -9.95 1.91 4.61
N GLU A 857 -9.13 0.94 4.19
CA GLU A 857 -7.68 1.08 4.01
C GLU A 857 -7.30 1.70 2.65
N GLU A 858 -8.23 1.66 1.68
CA GLU A 858 -8.07 2.11 0.28
C GLU A 858 -7.67 3.58 0.09
#